data_AF-A0AAD7YF38-F1
#
_entry.id   AF-A0AAD7YF38-F1
#
_cell.length_a   1.000
_cell.length_b   1.000
_cell.length_c   1.000
_cell.angle_alpha   90.00
_cell.angle_beta   90.00
_cell.angle_gamma   90.00
#
_symmetry.space_group_name_H-M   'P 1'
#
loop_
_entity.id
_entity.type
_entity.pdbx_description
1 polymer ?
#
loop_
_entity_poly.entity_id
_entity_poly.type
_entity_poly.pdbx_seq_one_letter_code
_entity_poly.pdbx_strand_id
1 'polypeptide(L)'
;MAIRWAYQLLGFGHLARDVKATDWDLYRRKLQERLQDFPKTIRSPETLDYAVAQVTEAITASYEESCPLRTVRDRKVTWWNKKLDVLRGEARRLFNKAKSTDDWDRYRKALTTYNKEIRKAKRLSWRKFCEEITKVPQGARIHKVLSKSPTNQLGLLKKPDGTFTASAEETLNLLASTHFPGSVVAPDIIVQNTPHIRLSRPLNEDWRRAAKYFRPNNVEWAIDSFKPIKSAGYDDIFPALLQQGKTMLIPILIKTFRASFAWGYIPEKWTMVKVCFIPKAGKKDYSQPKSFRPISLTSFLLKSMEKVIDECIRDGPLRDNPLHPKQHAYQKGKSTETALLELTDRIERALEDKQIALCAFLDIEGAFDNVTIDALSKGMNAKGIDETTTRWIEFMLLNRTISVTLHGTTQSFKTTKGCPQGGVLSPLLWLLVVDQLLVEASKNDLDVHSYADDVVACVVGPCQSTVSSILQRSLNTINTWCTENHLSVNPSKTTIVPFTRKRKLDKLVMLTVKGTVVPFSSDVKYLGVTIDQRLTWNTHINNVIQKDKIALGICCRLAGTKWGLNPKIALCLYTAIVRPIITYACVVWWRKTTQVTVISKLDGLQRLACLISTGAMSTTPGAALNALLNLPPLHLFIAKEAKASIYRTNSTGKSQQDFKQARRRVKLRKGKLK
;
A
#
# COMPACT_ATOMS: atom_id res chain seq x y z
N MET A 1 20.04 27.21 6.74
CA MET A 1 18.57 27.41 6.92
C MET A 1 18.12 28.85 6.61
N ALA A 2 18.89 29.89 6.97
CA ALA A 2 18.57 31.31 6.71
C ALA A 2 18.43 31.71 5.22
N ILE A 3 19.22 31.13 4.33
CA ILE A 3 19.16 31.42 2.87
C ILE A 3 17.83 30.94 2.25
N ARG A 4 17.20 29.90 2.81
CA ARG A 4 15.91 29.37 2.32
C ARG A 4 14.74 30.34 2.56
N TRP A 5 14.80 31.13 3.64
CA TRP A 5 13.77 32.10 4.02
C TRP A 5 13.90 33.41 3.24
N ALA A 6 15.13 33.91 3.03
CA ALA A 6 15.38 35.15 2.30
C ALA A 6 14.86 35.12 0.84
N TYR A 7 14.92 33.98 0.17
CA TYR A 7 14.43 33.83 -1.21
C TYR A 7 12.89 33.77 -1.32
N GLN A 8 12.20 33.40 -0.23
CA GLN A 8 10.74 33.24 -0.20
C GLN A 8 10.03 34.60 -0.16
N LEU A 9 10.67 35.62 0.42
CA LEU A 9 10.19 37.01 0.45
C LEU A 9 10.40 37.76 -0.89
N LEU A 10 11.28 37.25 -1.76
CA LEU A 10 11.68 37.93 -3.01
C LEU A 10 10.99 37.39 -4.29
N GLY A 11 10.00 36.50 -4.17
CA GLY A 11 9.21 36.01 -5.32
C GLY A 11 9.97 35.10 -6.30
N PHE A 12 11.18 34.64 -5.95
CA PHE A 12 11.94 33.67 -6.75
C PHE A 12 11.49 32.24 -6.41
N GLY A 13 11.22 31.42 -7.43
CA GLY A 13 10.76 30.03 -7.24
C GLY A 13 11.67 29.20 -6.34
N HIS A 14 11.11 28.23 -5.62
CA HIS A 14 11.84 27.40 -4.66
C HIS A 14 13.05 26.68 -5.31
N LEU A 15 14.24 26.73 -4.69
CA LEU A 15 15.38 25.92 -5.11
C LEU A 15 15.24 24.49 -4.56
N ALA A 16 15.44 23.49 -5.41
CA ALA A 16 15.49 22.07 -5.04
C ALA A 16 16.72 21.40 -5.66
N ARG A 17 17.33 20.45 -4.95
CA ARG A 17 18.50 19.68 -5.44
C ARG A 17 18.08 18.78 -6.61
N ASP A 18 18.84 18.77 -7.71
CA ASP A 18 18.57 17.89 -8.87
C ASP A 18 19.32 16.56 -8.73
N VAL A 19 18.66 15.58 -8.09
CA VAL A 19 19.20 14.23 -7.84
C VAL A 19 19.73 13.54 -9.11
N LYS A 20 19.21 13.90 -10.30
CA LYS A 20 19.65 13.29 -11.56
C LYS A 20 20.95 13.86 -12.10
N ALA A 21 21.33 15.04 -11.64
CA ALA A 21 22.53 15.75 -12.04
C ALA A 21 23.63 15.69 -10.96
N THR A 22 23.48 14.80 -9.97
CA THR A 22 24.49 14.59 -8.92
C THR A 22 25.77 14.00 -9.51
N ASP A 23 26.91 14.62 -9.20
CA ASP A 23 28.24 14.08 -9.50
C ASP A 23 28.61 13.01 -8.48
N TRP A 24 28.44 11.74 -8.86
CA TRP A 24 28.69 10.61 -7.97
C TRP A 24 30.18 10.34 -7.72
N ASP A 25 31.08 10.78 -8.61
CA ASP A 25 32.52 10.65 -8.39
C ASP A 25 33.01 11.66 -7.36
N LEU A 26 32.54 12.91 -7.46
CA LEU A 26 32.78 13.92 -6.43
C LEU A 26 32.18 13.50 -5.09
N TYR A 27 30.94 12.98 -5.09
CA TYR A 27 30.30 12.44 -3.89
C TYR A 27 31.16 11.39 -3.20
N ARG A 28 31.68 10.40 -3.94
CA ARG A 28 32.52 9.33 -3.39
C ARG A 28 33.81 9.86 -2.78
N ARG A 29 34.51 10.78 -3.46
CA ARG A 29 35.75 11.39 -2.95
C ARG A 29 35.51 12.16 -1.66
N LYS A 30 34.49 13.03 -1.63
CA LYS A 30 34.13 13.82 -0.44
C LYS A 30 33.68 12.95 0.72
N LEU A 31 32.92 11.90 0.43
CA LEU A 31 32.51 10.95 1.44
C LEU A 31 33.71 10.21 2.04
N GLN A 32 34.67 9.79 1.20
CA GLN A 32 35.90 9.14 1.67
C GLN A 32 36.74 10.07 2.54
N GLU A 33 36.93 11.32 2.15
CA GLU A 33 37.64 12.35 2.93
C GLU A 33 37.01 12.52 4.33
N ARG A 34 35.69 12.70 4.38
CA ARG A 34 34.95 12.95 5.63
C ARG A 34 34.84 11.75 6.57
N LEU A 35 35.02 10.53 6.05
CA LEU A 35 34.94 9.30 6.84
C LEU A 35 36.30 8.85 7.42
N GLN A 36 37.39 9.58 7.14
CA GLN A 36 38.73 9.24 7.66
C GLN A 36 38.78 9.29 9.20
N ASP A 37 38.07 10.24 9.81
CA ASP A 37 38.05 10.47 11.25
C ASP A 37 36.95 9.66 11.99
N PHE A 38 36.41 8.61 11.36
CA PHE A 38 35.35 7.82 11.96
C PHE A 38 35.82 7.11 13.26
N PRO A 39 35.03 7.13 14.35
CA PRO A 39 35.39 6.49 15.61
C PRO A 39 35.82 5.02 15.46
N LYS A 40 37.05 4.70 15.89
CA LYS A 40 37.59 3.35 15.77
C LYS A 40 36.83 2.32 16.60
N THR A 41 36.30 2.73 17.76
CA THR A 41 35.60 1.88 18.72
C THR A 41 34.30 2.52 19.20
N ILE A 42 33.24 1.72 19.22
CA ILE A 42 31.92 2.10 19.76
C ILE A 42 31.67 1.23 20.98
N ARG A 43 31.72 1.83 22.18
CA ARG A 43 31.70 1.11 23.46
C ARG A 43 30.52 1.46 24.36
N SER A 44 29.79 2.51 24.02
CA SER A 44 28.61 2.95 24.76
C SER A 44 27.54 3.53 23.82
N PRO A 45 26.28 3.65 24.26
CA PRO A 45 25.22 4.32 23.50
C PRO A 45 25.60 5.74 23.04
N GLU A 46 26.29 6.52 23.88
CA GLU A 46 26.70 7.90 23.56
C GLU A 46 27.74 7.92 22.43
N THR A 47 28.73 7.01 22.48
CA THR A 47 29.70 6.88 21.38
C THR A 47 29.06 6.38 20.09
N LEU A 48 27.97 5.60 20.19
CA LEU A 48 27.20 5.13 19.05
C LEU A 48 26.39 6.28 18.43
N ASP A 49 25.73 7.12 19.23
CA ASP A 49 25.04 8.31 18.73
C ASP A 49 26.00 9.28 18.04
N TYR A 50 27.16 9.53 18.65
CA TYR A 50 28.20 10.34 18.03
C TYR A 50 28.65 9.76 16.68
N ALA A 51 28.93 8.46 16.63
CA ALA A 51 29.31 7.77 15.38
C ALA A 51 28.23 7.87 14.30
N VAL A 52 26.95 7.71 14.66
CA VAL A 52 25.84 7.84 13.71
C VAL A 52 25.65 9.28 13.25
N ALA A 53 25.84 10.27 14.13
CA ALA A 53 25.81 11.68 13.77
C ALA A 53 26.88 12.02 12.72
N GLN A 54 28.12 11.58 12.95
CA GLN A 54 29.24 11.77 12.01
C GLN A 54 28.95 11.13 10.65
N VAL A 55 28.45 9.89 10.60
CA VAL A 55 28.10 9.22 9.33
C VAL A 55 26.97 9.94 8.61
N THR A 56 25.96 10.39 9.34
CA THR A 56 24.83 11.12 8.77
C THR A 56 25.30 12.42 8.14
N GLU A 57 26.11 13.19 8.87
CA GLU A 57 26.68 14.45 8.39
C GLU A 57 27.63 14.26 7.20
N ALA A 58 28.50 13.24 7.24
CA ALA A 58 29.38 12.92 6.13
C ALA A 58 28.60 12.60 4.85
N ILE A 59 27.50 11.85 4.96
CA ILE A 59 26.62 11.52 3.82
C ILE A 59 25.92 12.77 3.29
N THR A 60 25.28 13.55 4.16
CA THR A 60 24.47 14.71 3.75
C THR A 60 25.34 15.84 3.21
N ALA A 61 26.45 16.18 3.87
CA ALA A 61 27.37 17.22 3.41
C ALA A 61 28.01 16.86 2.05
N SER A 62 28.47 15.61 1.89
CA SER A 62 29.02 15.15 0.60
C SER A 62 27.99 15.23 -0.52
N TYR A 63 26.72 14.93 -0.22
CA TYR A 63 25.63 15.05 -1.19
C TYR A 63 25.30 16.52 -1.51
N GLU A 64 25.30 17.40 -0.52
CA GLU A 64 25.04 18.82 -0.71
C GLU A 64 26.10 19.53 -1.55
N GLU A 65 27.36 19.11 -1.45
CA GLU A 65 28.45 19.64 -2.28
C GLU A 65 28.42 19.08 -3.70
N SER A 66 28.04 17.81 -3.87
CA SER A 66 28.05 17.12 -5.18
C SER A 66 26.79 17.29 -6.02
N CYS A 67 25.69 17.79 -5.43
CA CYS A 67 24.39 17.88 -6.09
C CYS A 67 23.99 19.32 -6.39
N PRO A 68 23.86 19.75 -7.66
CA PRO A 68 23.52 21.13 -7.98
C PRO A 68 22.09 21.52 -7.55
N LEU A 69 21.91 22.80 -7.21
CA LEU A 69 20.59 23.38 -6.96
C LEU A 69 19.91 23.75 -8.28
N ARG A 70 18.60 23.49 -8.36
CA ARG A 70 17.76 23.81 -9.51
C ARG A 70 16.55 24.62 -9.07
N THR A 71 16.26 25.71 -9.78
CA THR A 71 15.03 26.48 -9.57
C THR A 71 13.81 25.68 -9.99
N VAL A 72 12.91 25.42 -9.03
CA VAL A 72 11.58 24.89 -9.28
C VAL A 72 10.74 26.06 -9.79
N ARG A 73 10.60 26.14 -11.12
CA ARG A 73 9.67 27.10 -11.74
C ARG A 73 8.25 26.57 -11.60
N ASP A 74 7.32 27.46 -11.29
CA ASP A 74 5.89 27.14 -11.39
C ASP A 74 5.56 26.62 -12.78
N ARG A 75 4.67 25.62 -12.83
CA ARG A 75 4.26 25.02 -14.10
C ARG A 75 3.58 26.09 -14.94
N LYS A 76 4.30 26.61 -15.93
CA LYS A 76 3.74 27.51 -16.93
C LYS A 76 2.52 26.83 -17.56
N VAL A 77 1.39 27.54 -17.56
CA VAL A 77 0.13 27.00 -18.11
C VAL A 77 0.30 26.86 -19.62
N THR A 78 0.47 25.62 -20.10
CA THR A 78 0.88 25.34 -21.49
C THR A 78 -0.19 25.62 -22.53
N TRP A 79 -1.45 25.80 -22.12
CA TRP A 79 -2.57 26.07 -23.03
C TRP A 79 -2.93 27.56 -23.15
N TRP A 80 -2.34 28.43 -22.32
CA TRP A 80 -2.64 29.87 -22.35
C TRP A 80 -1.99 30.53 -23.57
N ASN A 81 -2.68 31.45 -24.24
CA ASN A 81 -2.18 32.12 -25.44
C ASN A 81 -2.71 33.58 -25.53
N LYS A 82 -2.06 34.40 -26.36
CA LYS A 82 -2.40 35.83 -26.53
C LYS A 82 -3.87 36.07 -26.93
N LYS A 83 -4.48 35.16 -27.70
CA LYS A 83 -5.90 35.26 -28.09
C LYS A 83 -6.84 35.19 -26.88
N LEU A 84 -6.51 34.36 -25.88
CA LEU A 84 -7.27 34.28 -24.64
C LEU A 84 -7.13 35.55 -23.79
N ASP A 85 -5.98 36.23 -23.83
CA ASP A 85 -5.80 37.52 -23.15
C ASP A 85 -6.72 38.60 -23.74
N VAL A 86 -6.81 38.66 -25.07
CA VAL A 86 -7.71 39.59 -25.78
C VAL A 86 -9.17 39.31 -25.42
N LEU A 87 -9.63 38.06 -25.53
CA LEU A 87 -11.01 37.68 -25.22
C LEU A 87 -11.36 37.87 -23.73
N ARG A 88 -10.40 37.67 -22.82
CA ARG A 88 -10.57 37.95 -21.39
C ARG A 88 -10.75 39.45 -21.15
N GLY A 89 -9.93 40.28 -21.80
CA GLY A 89 -10.04 41.73 -21.74
C GLY A 89 -11.38 42.23 -22.26
N GLU A 90 -11.83 41.70 -23.40
CA GLU A 90 -13.12 42.04 -24.00
C GLU A 90 -14.30 41.65 -23.11
N ALA A 91 -14.31 40.41 -22.58
CA ALA A 91 -15.35 39.97 -21.66
C ALA A 91 -15.40 40.81 -20.38
N ARG A 92 -14.25 41.22 -19.84
CA ARG A 92 -14.17 42.08 -18.65
C ARG A 92 -14.65 43.51 -18.93
N ARG A 93 -14.33 44.06 -20.10
CA ARG A 93 -14.83 45.36 -20.56
C ARG A 93 -16.35 45.35 -20.70
N LEU A 94 -16.90 44.32 -21.33
CA LEU A 94 -18.35 44.17 -21.52
C LEU A 94 -19.09 43.91 -20.20
N PHE A 95 -18.47 43.19 -19.26
CA PHE A 95 -19.01 43.03 -17.90
C PHE A 95 -19.13 44.38 -17.18
N ASN A 96 -18.08 45.20 -17.22
CA ASN A 96 -18.09 46.53 -16.61
C ASN A 96 -19.11 47.46 -17.27
N LYS A 97 -19.29 47.37 -18.60
CA LYS A 97 -20.29 48.14 -19.35
C LYS A 97 -21.73 47.68 -19.05
N ALA A 98 -21.96 46.38 -18.91
CA ALA A 98 -23.28 45.84 -18.57
C ALA A 98 -23.75 46.32 -17.18
N LYS A 99 -22.84 46.54 -16.23
CA LYS A 99 -23.18 47.12 -14.92
C LYS A 99 -23.79 48.52 -14.98
N SER A 100 -23.46 49.31 -16.01
CA SER A 100 -23.97 50.68 -16.16
C SER A 100 -25.06 50.84 -17.22
N THR A 101 -25.17 49.90 -18.16
CA THR A 101 -26.09 49.99 -19.32
C THR A 101 -27.12 48.86 -19.37
N ASP A 102 -27.10 47.95 -18.40
CA ASP A 102 -27.93 46.73 -18.28
C ASP A 102 -27.86 45.76 -19.49
N ASP A 103 -26.91 45.94 -20.40
CA ASP A 103 -26.69 45.10 -21.59
C ASP A 103 -25.93 43.79 -21.25
N TRP A 104 -26.59 42.91 -20.49
CA TRP A 104 -26.03 41.62 -20.08
C TRP A 104 -25.88 40.62 -21.22
N ASP A 105 -26.64 40.77 -22.31
CA ASP A 105 -26.63 39.82 -23.43
C ASP A 105 -25.35 39.89 -24.25
N ARG A 106 -24.80 41.09 -24.48
CA ARG A 106 -23.48 41.22 -25.12
C ARG A 106 -22.37 40.61 -24.27
N TYR A 107 -22.43 40.77 -22.95
CA TYR A 107 -21.49 40.12 -22.03
C TYR A 107 -21.61 38.59 -22.09
N ARG A 108 -22.82 38.02 -22.02
CA ARG A 108 -23.03 36.55 -22.08
C ARG A 108 -22.49 35.96 -23.38
N LYS A 109 -22.67 36.64 -24.52
CA LYS A 109 -22.11 36.22 -25.82
C LYS A 109 -20.59 36.21 -25.81
N ALA A 110 -19.95 37.29 -25.34
CA ALA A 110 -18.49 37.37 -25.22
C ALA A 110 -17.92 36.33 -24.25
N LEU A 111 -18.57 36.12 -23.10
CA LEU A 111 -18.21 35.10 -22.12
C LEU A 111 -18.30 33.69 -22.71
N THR A 112 -19.35 33.42 -23.50
CA THR A 112 -19.52 32.14 -24.20
C THR A 112 -18.39 31.89 -25.20
N THR A 113 -18.03 32.90 -26.00
CA THR A 113 -16.91 32.84 -26.94
C THR A 113 -15.58 32.61 -26.22
N TYR A 114 -15.31 33.36 -25.16
CA TYR A 114 -14.12 33.18 -24.32
C TYR A 114 -14.04 31.77 -23.73
N ASN A 115 -15.13 31.27 -23.13
CA ASN A 115 -15.19 29.91 -22.58
C ASN A 115 -15.03 28.83 -23.65
N LYS A 116 -15.58 29.03 -24.86
CA LYS A 116 -15.41 28.13 -26.01
C LYS A 116 -13.95 28.05 -26.44
N GLU A 117 -13.26 29.18 -26.54
CA GLU A 117 -11.85 29.22 -26.91
C GLU A 117 -10.94 28.67 -25.80
N ILE A 118 -11.27 28.88 -24.52
CA ILE A 118 -10.58 28.20 -23.40
C ILE A 118 -10.66 26.68 -23.58
N ARG A 119 -11.86 26.14 -23.82
CA ARG A 119 -12.06 24.69 -24.01
C ARG A 119 -11.31 24.20 -25.25
N LYS A 120 -11.23 25.01 -26.33
CA LYS A 120 -10.45 24.70 -27.53
C LYS A 120 -8.95 24.66 -27.25
N ALA A 121 -8.40 25.68 -26.59
CA ALA A 121 -6.99 25.79 -26.26
C ALA A 121 -6.53 24.68 -25.31
N LYS A 122 -7.31 24.40 -24.25
CA LYS A 122 -7.08 23.26 -23.34
C LYS A 122 -7.04 21.93 -24.09
N ARG A 123 -8.01 21.71 -25.00
CA ARG A 123 -8.04 20.49 -25.83
C ARG A 123 -6.81 20.38 -26.73
N LEU A 124 -6.48 21.42 -27.50
CA LEU A 124 -5.33 21.38 -28.42
C LEU A 124 -4.00 21.16 -27.70
N SER A 125 -3.78 21.86 -26.59
CA SER A 125 -2.59 21.65 -25.75
C SER A 125 -2.51 20.21 -25.22
N TRP A 126 -3.64 19.63 -24.82
CA TRP A 126 -3.71 18.24 -24.40
C TRP A 126 -3.42 17.25 -25.53
N ARG A 127 -3.94 17.50 -26.75
CA ARG A 127 -3.63 16.68 -27.94
C ARG A 127 -2.14 16.69 -28.24
N LYS A 128 -1.55 17.89 -28.33
CA LYS A 128 -0.13 18.08 -28.58
C LYS A 128 0.73 17.36 -27.53
N PHE A 129 0.36 17.49 -26.26
CA PHE A 129 1.03 16.76 -25.18
C PHE A 129 0.96 15.24 -25.37
N CYS A 130 -0.17 14.68 -25.83
CA CYS A 130 -0.29 13.25 -26.08
C CYS A 130 0.54 12.80 -27.30
N GLU A 131 0.60 13.61 -28.35
CA GLU A 131 1.36 13.33 -29.59
C GLU A 131 2.88 13.40 -29.36
N GLU A 132 3.35 14.27 -28.46
CA GLU A 132 4.77 14.37 -28.07
C GLU A 132 5.28 13.13 -27.31
N ILE A 133 4.38 12.24 -26.84
CA ILE A 133 4.76 11.05 -26.08
C ILE A 133 5.16 9.93 -27.04
N THR A 134 6.46 9.77 -27.20
CA THR A 134 7.06 8.78 -28.10
C THR A 134 7.68 7.60 -27.36
N LYS A 135 7.97 7.73 -26.05
CA LYS A 135 8.64 6.69 -25.24
C LYS A 135 7.76 6.17 -24.10
N VAL A 136 7.81 4.86 -23.84
CA VAL A 136 7.05 4.18 -22.77
C VAL A 136 7.28 4.79 -21.36
N PRO A 137 8.50 5.20 -20.94
CA PRO A 137 8.69 5.86 -19.64
C PRO A 137 7.99 7.22 -19.51
N GLN A 138 7.78 7.95 -20.61
CA GLN A 138 6.99 9.17 -20.61
C GLN A 138 5.48 8.85 -20.47
N GLY A 139 5.06 7.68 -20.94
CA GLY A 139 3.75 7.07 -20.67
C GLY A 139 3.44 6.89 -19.17
N ALA A 140 4.44 6.74 -18.30
CA ALA A 140 4.19 6.71 -16.84
C ALA A 140 3.72 8.07 -16.28
N ARG A 141 4.09 9.19 -16.93
CA ARG A 141 3.58 10.53 -16.57
C ARG A 141 2.08 10.62 -16.84
N ILE A 142 1.60 9.88 -17.84
CA ILE A 142 0.19 9.78 -18.18
C ILE A 142 -0.58 9.18 -17.01
N HIS A 143 -0.12 8.07 -16.42
CA HIS A 143 -0.77 7.49 -15.23
C HIS A 143 -0.96 8.55 -14.14
N LYS A 144 0.06 9.39 -13.86
CA LYS A 144 -0.03 10.47 -12.85
C LYS A 144 -1.01 11.59 -13.21
N VAL A 145 -1.28 11.80 -14.50
CA VAL A 145 -2.27 12.78 -14.99
C VAL A 145 -3.68 12.17 -15.00
N LEU A 146 -3.79 10.90 -15.37
CA LEU A 146 -5.02 10.12 -15.44
C LEU A 146 -5.54 9.72 -14.05
N SER A 147 -4.63 9.45 -13.11
CA SER A 147 -4.91 9.08 -11.72
C SER A 147 -5.17 10.29 -10.83
N LYS A 148 -5.31 11.49 -11.40
CA LYS A 148 -5.82 12.64 -10.66
C LYS A 148 -7.30 12.40 -10.34
N SER A 149 -7.56 11.58 -9.33
CA SER A 149 -8.52 11.99 -8.31
C SER A 149 -8.16 13.42 -7.91
N PRO A 150 -9.12 14.34 -7.69
CA PRO A 150 -8.78 15.62 -7.08
C PRO A 150 -7.88 15.32 -5.89
N THR A 151 -6.69 15.92 -5.88
CA THR A 151 -5.83 15.88 -4.70
C THR A 151 -6.63 16.60 -3.66
N ASN A 152 -7.41 15.87 -2.87
CA ASN A 152 -8.01 16.35 -1.65
C ASN A 152 -6.82 16.59 -0.74
N GLN A 153 -6.28 17.80 -0.86
CA GLN A 153 -5.23 18.28 0.02
C GLN A 153 -5.79 18.21 1.42
N LEU A 154 -4.97 17.72 2.34
CA LEU A 154 -5.32 17.66 3.74
C LEU A 154 -5.68 19.08 4.20
N GLY A 155 -6.95 19.30 4.47
CA GLY A 155 -7.50 20.57 4.93
C GLY A 155 -7.93 20.47 6.39
N LEU A 156 -8.79 21.41 6.80
CA LEU A 156 -9.40 21.38 8.12
C LEU A 156 -10.29 20.13 8.25
N LEU A 157 -10.17 19.45 9.38
CA LEU A 157 -10.85 18.20 9.65
C LEU A 157 -12.02 18.42 10.62
N LYS A 158 -13.02 17.55 10.54
CA LYS A 158 -14.16 17.55 11.46
C LYS A 158 -13.76 16.86 12.76
N LYS A 159 -13.98 17.54 13.87
CA LYS A 159 -13.80 17.04 15.24
C LYS A 159 -14.95 16.13 15.66
N PRO A 160 -14.80 15.35 16.75
CA PRO A 160 -15.86 14.53 17.31
C PRO A 160 -17.13 15.32 17.70
N ASP A 161 -16.98 16.58 18.11
CA ASP A 161 -18.07 17.49 18.50
C ASP A 161 -18.90 18.02 17.32
N GLY A 162 -18.50 17.71 16.08
CA GLY A 162 -19.17 18.16 14.87
C GLY A 162 -18.62 19.44 14.25
N THR A 163 -17.73 20.17 14.94
CA THR A 163 -17.07 21.38 14.45
C THR A 163 -15.84 21.05 13.60
N PHE A 164 -15.27 22.04 12.91
CA PHE A 164 -14.03 21.89 12.15
C PHE A 164 -12.85 22.45 12.93
N THR A 165 -11.66 21.89 12.70
CA THR A 165 -10.40 22.46 13.20
C THR A 165 -10.19 23.86 12.63
N ALA A 166 -9.64 24.78 13.42
CA ALA A 166 -9.43 26.17 13.05
C ALA A 166 -7.99 26.46 12.54
N SER A 167 -7.01 25.64 12.92
CA SER A 167 -5.60 25.84 12.58
C SER A 167 -4.93 24.57 12.05
N ALA A 168 -3.77 24.73 11.41
CA ALA A 168 -2.93 23.62 10.99
C ALA A 168 -2.46 22.79 12.21
N GLU A 169 -2.10 23.45 13.30
CA GLU A 169 -1.70 22.82 14.56
C GLU A 169 -2.80 21.94 15.15
N GLU A 170 -4.02 22.45 15.20
CA GLU A 170 -5.16 21.68 15.70
C GLU A 170 -5.48 20.48 14.81
N THR A 171 -5.33 20.65 13.50
CA THR A 171 -5.47 19.56 12.52
C THR A 171 -4.41 18.47 12.74
N LEU A 172 -3.16 18.88 12.97
CA LEU A 172 -2.05 17.98 13.24
C LEU A 172 -2.25 17.20 14.55
N ASN A 173 -2.66 17.88 15.62
CA ASN A 173 -2.99 17.26 16.91
C ASN A 173 -4.14 16.24 16.79
N LEU A 174 -5.20 16.56 16.04
CA LEU A 174 -6.32 15.64 15.81
C LEU A 174 -5.90 14.40 15.00
N LEU A 175 -5.02 14.58 14.01
CA LEU A 175 -4.47 13.47 13.24
C LEU A 175 -3.56 12.59 14.09
N ALA A 176 -2.69 13.19 14.90
CA ALA A 176 -1.79 12.48 15.80
C ALA A 176 -2.57 11.65 16.81
N SER A 177 -3.56 12.25 17.50
CA SER A 177 -4.37 11.54 18.50
C SER A 177 -5.23 10.41 17.90
N THR A 178 -5.67 10.54 16.65
CA THR A 178 -6.48 9.51 15.98
C THR A 178 -5.64 8.32 15.51
N HIS A 179 -4.48 8.58 14.91
CA HIS A 179 -3.66 7.56 14.24
C HIS A 179 -2.53 7.01 15.12
N PHE A 180 -2.13 7.74 16.15
CA PHE A 180 -1.09 7.37 17.11
C PHE A 180 -1.64 7.50 18.53
N PRO A 181 -2.58 6.62 18.93
CA PRO A 181 -3.26 6.74 20.21
C PRO A 181 -2.26 6.70 21.37
N GLY A 182 -2.42 7.60 22.34
CA GLY A 182 -1.49 7.74 23.47
C GLY A 182 -0.20 8.49 23.15
N SER A 183 -0.10 9.13 21.98
CA SER A 183 1.03 10.01 21.68
C SER A 183 0.97 11.30 22.50
N VAL A 184 2.13 11.76 22.97
CA VAL A 184 2.26 13.02 23.71
C VAL A 184 3.04 14.02 22.86
N VAL A 185 2.64 15.29 22.90
CA VAL A 185 3.39 16.38 22.24
C VAL A 185 4.81 16.39 22.82
N ALA A 186 5.81 16.24 21.96
CA ALA A 186 7.20 16.37 22.37
C ALA A 186 7.55 17.87 22.39
N PRO A 187 8.04 18.44 23.51
CA PRO A 187 8.53 19.81 23.50
C PRO A 187 9.66 19.95 22.47
N ASP A 188 9.81 21.14 21.87
CA ASP A 188 10.83 21.47 20.86
C ASP A 188 12.28 21.33 21.36
N ILE A 189 12.46 20.98 22.64
CA ILE A 189 13.74 20.77 23.30
C ILE A 189 13.85 19.28 23.63
N ILE A 190 14.72 18.58 22.90
CA ILE A 190 15.21 17.24 23.24
C ILE A 190 16.05 17.37 24.51
N VAL A 191 15.43 17.41 25.68
CA VAL A 191 16.12 17.26 26.97
C VAL A 191 15.23 16.51 27.94
N GLN A 192 15.71 15.29 28.25
CA GLN A 192 15.54 14.52 29.49
C GLN A 192 14.28 13.65 29.71
N ASN A 193 14.61 12.42 30.13
CA ASN A 193 13.78 11.37 30.70
C ASN A 193 12.81 10.65 29.76
N THR A 194 13.38 10.02 28.73
CA THR A 194 12.92 8.67 28.37
C THR A 194 12.97 7.81 29.64
N PRO A 195 11.92 7.04 30.00
CA PRO A 195 12.10 6.00 31.00
C PRO A 195 13.18 5.10 30.41
N HIS A 196 14.40 5.23 30.90
CA HIS A 196 15.51 4.41 30.47
C HIS A 196 15.07 2.99 30.79
N ILE A 197 14.72 2.21 29.76
CA ILE A 197 15.04 0.78 29.82
C ILE A 197 16.50 0.80 30.26
N ARG A 198 16.78 0.39 31.51
CA ARG A 198 18.14 0.42 32.05
C ARG A 198 18.97 -0.42 31.09
N LEU A 199 19.73 0.24 30.22
CA LEU A 199 20.51 -0.43 29.20
C LEU A 199 21.53 -1.25 29.95
N SER A 200 21.29 -2.55 29.97
CA SER A 200 22.21 -3.50 30.58
C SER A 200 23.40 -3.65 29.66
N ARG A 201 24.59 -3.77 30.24
CA ARG A 201 25.80 -3.99 29.46
C ARG A 201 25.62 -5.26 28.61
N PRO A 202 25.94 -5.23 27.31
CA PRO A 202 25.77 -6.39 26.45
C PRO A 202 26.57 -7.58 26.94
N LEU A 203 25.98 -8.76 26.88
CA LEU A 203 26.65 -10.02 27.10
C LEU A 203 27.49 -10.40 25.88
N ASN A 204 28.44 -11.32 26.04
CA ASN A 204 29.22 -11.85 24.92
C ASN A 204 28.33 -12.50 23.84
N GLU A 205 27.20 -13.07 24.24
CA GLU A 205 26.23 -13.65 23.32
C GLU A 205 25.53 -12.61 22.44
N ASP A 206 25.23 -11.42 22.99
CA ASP A 206 24.64 -10.32 22.23
C ASP A 206 25.55 -9.92 21.06
N TRP A 207 26.86 -9.81 21.31
CA TRP A 207 27.86 -9.51 20.29
C TRP A 207 28.05 -10.63 19.28
N ARG A 208 28.06 -11.90 19.72
CA ARG A 208 28.12 -13.06 18.80
C ARG A 208 26.93 -13.07 17.86
N ARG A 209 25.74 -12.79 18.38
CA ARG A 209 24.50 -12.74 17.59
C ARG A 209 24.50 -11.57 16.62
N ALA A 210 24.89 -10.38 17.08
CA ALA A 210 25.10 -9.21 16.23
C ALA A 210 26.07 -9.51 15.07
N ALA A 211 27.19 -10.20 15.35
CA ALA A 211 28.16 -10.59 14.33
C ALA A 211 27.59 -11.60 13.32
N LYS A 212 26.71 -12.51 13.78
CA LYS A 212 26.00 -13.46 12.91
C LYS A 212 25.05 -12.75 11.95
N TYR A 213 24.28 -11.76 12.43
CA TYR A 213 23.25 -11.06 11.65
C TYR A 213 23.88 -10.06 10.68
N PHE A 214 24.76 -9.19 11.17
CA PHE A 214 25.34 -8.09 10.40
C PHE A 214 26.68 -8.51 9.79
N ARG A 215 26.60 -9.30 8.72
CA ARG A 215 27.72 -9.63 7.83
C ARG A 215 27.77 -8.66 6.65
N PRO A 216 28.93 -8.44 6.01
CA PRO A 216 29.04 -7.57 4.83
C PRO A 216 27.97 -7.86 3.78
N ASN A 217 27.84 -9.12 3.36
CA ASN A 217 26.87 -9.53 2.33
C ASN A 217 25.41 -9.24 2.73
N ASN A 218 25.06 -9.39 4.01
CA ASN A 218 23.69 -9.15 4.48
C ASN A 218 23.35 -7.66 4.47
N VAL A 219 24.28 -6.82 4.94
CA VAL A 219 24.12 -5.35 4.95
C VAL A 219 24.08 -4.80 3.53
N GLU A 220 24.97 -5.31 2.67
CA GLU A 220 25.02 -5.02 1.24
C GLU A 220 23.70 -5.36 0.54
N TRP A 221 23.21 -6.60 0.71
CA TRP A 221 21.92 -7.04 0.19
C TRP A 221 20.77 -6.14 0.65
N ALA A 222 20.75 -5.78 1.94
CA ALA A 222 19.70 -4.93 2.48
C ALA A 222 19.67 -3.55 1.78
N ILE A 223 20.83 -2.91 1.58
CA ILE A 223 20.95 -1.61 0.90
C ILE A 223 20.56 -1.71 -0.58
N ASP A 224 21.04 -2.73 -1.29
CA ASP A 224 20.82 -2.88 -2.74
C ASP A 224 19.38 -3.25 -3.09
N SER A 225 18.66 -3.86 -2.15
CA SER A 225 17.26 -4.22 -2.33
C SER A 225 16.30 -3.02 -2.39
N PHE A 226 16.75 -1.81 -2.03
CA PHE A 226 15.94 -0.60 -2.13
C PHE A 226 16.02 0.03 -3.53
N LYS A 227 14.88 0.56 -4.01
CA LYS A 227 14.92 1.38 -5.25
C LYS A 227 15.69 2.68 -4.98
N PRO A 228 16.58 3.14 -5.89
CA PRO A 228 17.51 4.24 -5.60
C PRO A 228 16.84 5.55 -5.18
N ILE A 229 15.77 5.93 -5.89
CA ILE A 229 15.08 7.22 -5.67
C ILE A 229 13.76 6.95 -4.93
N LYS A 230 13.87 6.85 -3.61
CA LYS A 230 12.74 6.78 -2.67
C LYS A 230 12.73 8.03 -1.79
N SER A 231 11.56 8.36 -1.23
CA SER A 231 11.44 9.46 -0.27
C SER A 231 12.28 9.17 0.98
N ALA A 232 13.15 10.10 1.34
CA ALA A 232 14.00 10.03 2.53
C ALA A 232 13.18 10.10 3.84
N GLY A 233 13.81 9.66 4.93
CA GLY A 233 13.29 9.81 6.28
C GLY A 233 13.48 11.22 6.84
N TYR A 234 13.61 11.34 8.16
CA TYR A 234 13.90 12.60 8.83
C TYR A 234 15.36 13.07 8.63
N ASP A 235 16.26 12.13 8.34
CA ASP A 235 17.71 12.35 8.12
C ASP A 235 18.05 12.83 6.69
N ASP A 236 17.05 12.99 5.82
CA ASP A 236 17.21 13.33 4.40
C ASP A 236 18.11 12.37 3.58
N ILE A 237 18.45 11.20 4.13
CA ILE A 237 19.20 10.15 3.42
C ILE A 237 18.23 9.31 2.59
N PHE A 238 18.54 9.10 1.31
CA PHE A 238 17.81 8.21 0.40
C PHE A 238 18.71 7.10 -0.14
N PRO A 239 18.17 5.98 -0.65
CA PRO A 239 18.94 4.76 -0.91
C PRO A 239 20.14 4.94 -1.85
N ALA A 240 20.02 5.78 -2.88
CA ALA A 240 21.11 5.99 -3.82
C ALA A 240 22.39 6.50 -3.13
N LEU A 241 22.28 7.31 -2.07
CA LEU A 241 23.46 7.78 -1.32
C LEU A 241 24.22 6.61 -0.71
N LEU A 242 23.50 5.67 -0.10
CA LEU A 242 24.08 4.46 0.48
C LEU A 242 24.66 3.53 -0.59
N GLN A 243 23.95 3.36 -1.70
CA GLN A 243 24.36 2.50 -2.81
C GLN A 243 25.62 3.02 -3.52
N GLN A 244 25.76 4.34 -3.65
CA GLN A 244 26.91 4.98 -4.31
C GLN A 244 28.13 5.12 -3.38
N GLY A 245 27.91 5.22 -2.06
CA GLY A 245 28.96 5.27 -1.03
C GLY A 245 29.31 3.91 -0.41
N LYS A 246 28.77 2.82 -0.96
CA LYS A 246 28.72 1.49 -0.35
C LYS A 246 30.08 0.94 0.11
N THR A 247 31.12 1.09 -0.69
CA THR A 247 32.48 0.60 -0.40
C THR A 247 33.06 1.21 0.89
N MET A 248 32.79 2.49 1.14
CA MET A 248 33.24 3.19 2.34
C MET A 248 32.29 2.99 3.52
N LEU A 249 30.97 2.92 3.25
CA LEU A 249 29.95 2.88 4.29
C LEU A 249 29.77 1.50 4.92
N ILE A 250 29.84 0.40 4.16
CA ILE A 250 29.56 -0.95 4.69
C ILE A 250 30.40 -1.29 5.94
N PRO A 251 31.74 -1.11 5.95
CA PRO A 251 32.54 -1.44 7.13
C PRO A 251 32.12 -0.65 8.38
N ILE A 252 31.72 0.61 8.18
CA ILE A 252 31.26 1.51 9.23
C ILE A 252 29.87 1.09 9.73
N LEU A 253 28.94 0.83 8.81
CA LEU A 253 27.58 0.40 9.12
C LEU A 253 27.56 -0.94 9.84
N ILE A 254 28.44 -1.88 9.51
CA ILE A 254 28.54 -3.14 10.25
C ILE A 254 28.90 -2.87 11.72
N LYS A 255 29.86 -1.97 11.98
CA LYS A 255 30.26 -1.64 13.36
C LYS A 255 29.11 -0.98 14.12
N THR A 256 28.44 0.01 13.52
CA THR A 256 27.32 0.72 14.17
C THR A 256 26.10 -0.19 14.36
N PHE A 257 25.76 -1.02 13.37
CA PHE A 257 24.63 -1.96 13.44
C PHE A 257 24.88 -3.03 14.49
N ARG A 258 26.09 -3.59 14.56
CA ARG A 258 26.44 -4.58 15.59
C ARG A 258 26.36 -3.99 16.99
N ALA A 259 26.89 -2.78 17.18
CA ALA A 259 26.81 -2.09 18.45
C ALA A 259 25.35 -1.80 18.83
N SER A 260 24.56 -1.19 17.93
CA SER A 260 23.14 -0.91 18.17
C SER A 260 22.36 -2.16 18.57
N PHE A 261 22.55 -3.26 17.82
CA PHE A 261 21.87 -4.52 18.10
C PHE A 261 22.30 -5.16 19.42
N ALA A 262 23.60 -5.24 19.69
CA ALA A 262 24.10 -5.86 20.93
C ALA A 262 23.67 -5.08 22.19
N TRP A 263 23.64 -3.75 22.10
CA TRP A 263 23.13 -2.89 23.17
C TRP A 263 21.60 -2.93 23.31
N GLY A 264 20.86 -3.41 22.29
CA GLY A 264 19.42 -3.23 22.24
C GLY A 264 19.03 -1.74 22.21
N TYR A 265 19.89 -0.89 21.65
CA TYR A 265 19.74 0.56 21.62
C TYR A 265 19.70 1.07 20.19
N ILE A 266 18.82 2.02 19.90
CA ILE A 266 18.73 2.66 18.59
C ILE A 266 19.15 4.12 18.72
N PRO A 267 20.14 4.56 17.93
CA PRO A 267 20.58 5.94 17.88
C PRO A 267 19.44 6.94 17.73
N GLU A 268 19.51 8.07 18.43
CA GLU A 268 18.43 9.06 18.48
C GLU A 268 18.05 9.59 17.09
N LYS A 269 19.03 9.80 16.20
CA LYS A 269 18.77 10.21 14.81
C LYS A 269 17.90 9.21 14.04
N TRP A 270 17.93 7.92 14.40
CA TRP A 270 17.14 6.88 13.76
C TRP A 270 15.76 6.71 14.37
N THR A 271 15.52 7.22 15.59
CA THR A 271 14.20 7.18 16.23
C THR A 271 13.25 8.27 15.72
N MET A 272 13.78 9.28 15.04
CA MET A 272 13.01 10.34 14.39
C MET A 272 12.32 9.84 13.11
N VAL A 273 11.00 9.97 13.05
CA VAL A 273 10.17 9.44 11.96
C VAL A 273 9.38 10.57 11.31
N LYS A 274 9.53 10.76 10.00
CA LYS A 274 8.71 11.72 9.25
C LYS A 274 7.41 11.06 8.83
N VAL A 275 6.26 11.60 9.26
CA VAL A 275 4.94 11.04 8.90
C VAL A 275 4.26 11.88 7.84
N CYS A 276 3.74 11.21 6.80
CA CYS A 276 2.98 11.84 5.72
C CYS A 276 1.59 11.22 5.61
N PHE A 277 0.53 12.03 5.60
CA PHE A 277 -0.85 11.55 5.46
C PHE A 277 -1.26 11.40 4.00
N ILE A 278 -1.62 10.18 3.60
CA ILE A 278 -2.08 9.86 2.24
C ILE A 278 -3.59 9.58 2.25
N PRO A 279 -4.40 10.23 1.39
CA PRO A 279 -5.84 9.97 1.32
C PRO A 279 -6.15 8.52 0.92
N LYS A 280 -7.09 7.89 1.62
CA LYS A 280 -7.62 6.57 1.27
C LYS A 280 -8.45 6.67 0.00
N ALA A 281 -8.06 5.95 -1.04
CA ALA A 281 -8.76 5.95 -2.32
C ALA A 281 -10.24 5.55 -2.19
N GLY A 282 -11.11 6.18 -2.99
CA GLY A 282 -12.51 5.81 -3.14
C GLY A 282 -13.44 6.31 -2.01
N LYS A 283 -12.96 7.10 -1.06
CA LYS A 283 -13.82 7.79 -0.09
C LYS A 283 -14.54 8.95 -0.76
N LYS A 284 -15.83 9.15 -0.41
CA LYS A 284 -16.62 10.31 -0.83
C LYS A 284 -16.32 11.54 0.02
N ASP A 285 -16.01 11.33 1.30
CA ASP A 285 -15.72 12.38 2.27
C ASP A 285 -14.32 12.20 2.89
N TYR A 286 -13.55 13.29 2.91
CA TYR A 286 -12.20 13.40 3.48
C TYR A 286 -12.15 14.41 4.63
N SER A 287 -13.30 14.79 5.20
CA SER A 287 -13.39 15.60 6.41
C SER A 287 -12.90 14.85 7.67
N GLN A 288 -12.84 13.53 7.61
CA GLN A 288 -12.53 12.68 8.76
C GLN A 288 -11.04 12.29 8.81
N PRO A 289 -10.39 12.31 9.98
CA PRO A 289 -8.99 11.86 10.13
C PRO A 289 -8.77 10.43 9.61
N LYS A 290 -9.72 9.52 9.87
CA LYS A 290 -9.68 8.10 9.41
C LYS A 290 -9.76 7.95 7.89
N SER A 291 -10.04 9.01 7.13
CA SER A 291 -9.98 9.01 5.65
C SER A 291 -8.56 9.14 5.11
N PHE A 292 -7.57 9.38 5.96
CA PHE A 292 -6.14 9.38 5.61
C PHE A 292 -5.43 8.17 6.22
N ARG A 293 -4.28 7.81 5.65
CA ARG A 293 -3.34 6.82 6.19
C ARG A 293 -2.04 7.54 6.59
N PRO A 294 -1.54 7.36 7.82
CA PRO A 294 -0.21 7.84 8.18
C PRO A 294 0.84 6.95 7.50
N ILE A 295 1.76 7.53 6.72
CA ILE A 295 2.93 6.80 6.21
C ILE A 295 4.16 7.30 6.96
N SER A 296 4.77 6.40 7.71
CA SER A 296 5.98 6.61 8.48
C SER A 296 7.22 6.41 7.61
N LEU A 297 8.01 7.46 7.43
CA LEU A 297 9.29 7.45 6.72
C LEU A 297 10.43 7.44 7.74
N THR A 298 10.92 6.24 8.04
CA THR A 298 12.12 6.01 8.87
C THR A 298 13.41 6.12 8.03
N SER A 299 14.54 6.34 8.71
CA SER A 299 15.89 6.36 8.11
C SER A 299 16.16 5.10 7.29
N PHE A 300 16.81 5.23 6.12
CA PHE A 300 17.25 4.06 5.36
C PHE A 300 18.37 3.27 6.02
N LEU A 301 19.09 3.86 6.96
CA LEU A 301 20.05 3.14 7.80
C LEU A 301 19.31 2.17 8.73
N LEU A 302 18.29 2.66 9.44
CA LEU A 302 17.43 1.83 10.27
C LEU A 302 16.69 0.77 9.45
N LYS A 303 16.11 1.14 8.30
CA LYS A 303 15.43 0.17 7.41
C LYS A 303 16.35 -0.94 6.92
N SER A 304 17.63 -0.63 6.71
CA SER A 304 18.63 -1.64 6.33
C SER A 304 18.86 -2.63 7.47
N MET A 305 18.93 -2.14 8.72
CA MET A 305 18.98 -3.03 9.89
C MET A 305 17.72 -3.88 10.04
N GLU A 306 16.55 -3.24 9.96
CA GLU A 306 15.24 -3.92 10.02
C GLU A 306 15.16 -5.05 8.99
N LYS A 307 15.66 -4.84 7.76
CA LYS A 307 15.68 -5.88 6.71
C LYS A 307 16.56 -7.07 7.06
N VAL A 308 17.76 -6.81 7.58
CA VAL A 308 18.68 -7.88 7.99
C VAL A 308 18.06 -8.69 9.13
N ILE A 309 17.45 -8.01 10.11
CA ILE A 309 16.77 -8.66 11.24
C ILE A 309 15.55 -9.46 10.77
N ASP A 310 14.72 -8.92 9.88
CA ASP A 310 13.56 -9.62 9.29
C ASP A 310 13.99 -10.94 8.63
N GLU A 311 15.03 -10.90 7.79
CA GLU A 311 15.56 -12.11 7.14
C GLU A 311 16.11 -13.11 8.17
N CYS A 312 16.84 -12.65 9.17
CA CYS A 312 17.39 -13.52 10.21
C CYS A 312 16.30 -14.19 11.07
N ILE A 313 15.21 -13.48 11.37
CA ILE A 313 14.06 -14.06 12.09
C ILE A 313 13.36 -15.12 11.21
N ARG A 314 13.21 -14.85 9.91
CA ARG A 314 12.59 -15.78 8.96
C ARG A 314 13.42 -17.05 8.74
N ASP A 315 14.74 -16.90 8.62
CA ASP A 315 15.67 -18.01 8.35
C ASP A 315 16.12 -18.75 9.61
N GLY A 316 15.75 -18.27 10.80
CA GLY A 316 16.02 -18.92 12.09
C GLY A 316 14.70 -19.30 12.79
N PRO A 317 14.26 -18.53 13.79
CA PRO A 317 13.07 -18.83 14.60
C PRO A 317 11.84 -19.28 13.81
N LEU A 318 11.49 -18.60 12.70
CA LEU A 318 10.30 -18.96 11.91
C LEU A 318 10.51 -20.12 10.94
N ARG A 319 11.75 -20.53 10.69
CA ARG A 319 12.00 -21.79 10.00
C ARG A 319 11.73 -22.97 10.94
N ASP A 320 12.17 -22.84 12.19
CA ASP A 320 12.10 -23.91 13.18
C ASP A 320 10.70 -23.98 13.84
N ASN A 321 10.05 -22.83 14.04
CA ASN A 321 8.66 -22.71 14.50
C ASN A 321 7.85 -21.81 13.54
N PRO A 322 7.30 -22.38 12.45
CA PRO A 322 6.64 -21.59 11.42
C PRO A 322 5.36 -20.91 11.89
N LEU A 323 4.99 -19.83 11.20
CA LEU A 323 3.66 -19.22 11.32
C LEU A 323 2.58 -20.21 10.90
N HIS A 324 1.39 -20.03 11.45
CA HIS A 324 0.22 -20.84 11.18
C HIS A 324 -0.07 -20.89 9.66
N PRO A 325 -0.41 -22.07 9.11
CA PRO A 325 -0.60 -22.25 7.67
C PRO A 325 -1.70 -21.36 7.08
N LYS A 326 -2.72 -21.01 7.87
CA LYS A 326 -3.84 -20.12 7.46
C LYS A 326 -3.54 -18.62 7.53
N GLN A 327 -2.28 -18.24 7.78
CA GLN A 327 -1.80 -16.86 7.59
C GLN A 327 -1.21 -16.73 6.18
N HIS A 328 -1.79 -15.88 5.34
CA HIS A 328 -1.38 -15.74 3.94
C HIS A 328 -0.67 -14.44 3.59
N ALA A 329 -0.72 -13.42 4.45
CA ALA A 329 -0.09 -12.14 4.17
C ALA A 329 1.41 -12.14 4.49
N TYR A 330 2.17 -11.38 3.70
CA TYR A 330 3.60 -11.10 3.90
C TYR A 330 4.49 -12.35 4.11
N GLN A 331 4.09 -13.50 3.55
CA GLN A 331 4.86 -14.74 3.57
C GLN A 331 5.36 -15.10 2.17
N LYS A 332 6.59 -15.61 2.09
CA LYS A 332 7.16 -16.13 0.85
C LYS A 332 6.30 -17.29 0.33
N GLY A 333 5.93 -17.24 -0.94
CA GLY A 333 5.10 -18.28 -1.56
C GLY A 333 3.60 -18.20 -1.27
N LYS A 334 3.14 -17.23 -0.47
CA LYS A 334 1.72 -16.93 -0.25
C LYS A 334 1.33 -15.61 -0.89
N SER A 335 0.04 -15.47 -1.17
CA SER A 335 -0.54 -14.29 -1.81
C SER A 335 -2.04 -14.19 -1.50
N THR A 336 -2.68 -13.11 -1.93
CA THR A 336 -4.14 -13.00 -1.88
C THR A 336 -4.83 -14.15 -2.62
N GLU A 337 -4.22 -14.64 -3.71
CA GLU A 337 -4.73 -15.77 -4.48
C GLU A 337 -4.72 -17.07 -3.66
N THR A 338 -3.69 -17.30 -2.83
CA THR A 338 -3.64 -18.50 -1.98
C THR A 338 -4.76 -18.52 -0.93
N ALA A 339 -5.01 -17.38 -0.27
CA ALA A 339 -6.10 -17.26 0.70
C ALA A 339 -7.47 -17.43 0.03
N LEU A 340 -7.66 -16.78 -1.13
CA LEU A 340 -8.89 -16.91 -1.91
C LEU A 340 -9.12 -18.34 -2.38
N LEU A 341 -8.08 -19.04 -2.85
CA LEU A 341 -8.20 -20.43 -3.29
C LEU A 341 -8.59 -21.36 -2.15
N GLU A 342 -7.93 -21.27 -1.00
CA GLU A 342 -8.23 -22.12 0.16
C GLU A 342 -9.68 -21.93 0.63
N LEU A 343 -10.12 -20.68 0.78
CA LEU A 343 -11.49 -20.36 1.18
C LEU A 343 -12.52 -20.80 0.13
N THR A 344 -12.29 -20.49 -1.15
CA THR A 344 -13.26 -20.79 -2.21
C THR A 344 -13.36 -22.28 -2.49
N ASP A 345 -12.25 -23.03 -2.44
CA ASP A 345 -12.27 -24.49 -2.59
C ASP A 345 -13.08 -25.16 -1.46
N ARG A 346 -12.93 -24.68 -0.22
CA ARG A 346 -13.73 -25.15 0.92
C ARG A 346 -15.23 -24.87 0.72
N ILE A 347 -15.58 -23.67 0.28
CA ILE A 347 -16.97 -23.32 -0.03
C ILE A 347 -17.50 -24.16 -1.20
N GLU A 348 -16.73 -24.33 -2.29
CA GLU A 348 -17.12 -25.15 -3.44
C GLU A 348 -17.43 -26.59 -3.00
N ARG A 349 -16.58 -27.20 -2.18
CA ARG A 349 -16.80 -28.54 -1.61
C ARG A 349 -18.10 -28.61 -0.80
N ALA A 350 -18.34 -27.65 0.08
CA ALA A 350 -19.58 -27.58 0.85
C ALA A 350 -20.83 -27.51 -0.05
N LEU A 351 -20.76 -26.74 -1.15
CA LEU A 351 -21.86 -26.63 -2.11
C LEU A 351 -22.07 -27.92 -2.93
N GLU A 352 -20.99 -28.65 -3.24
CA GLU A 352 -21.06 -29.98 -3.89
C GLU A 352 -21.75 -30.99 -2.99
N ASP A 353 -21.43 -30.97 -1.70
CA ASP A 353 -21.99 -31.87 -0.68
C ASP A 353 -23.39 -31.43 -0.18
N LYS A 354 -24.00 -30.43 -0.84
CA LYS A 354 -25.32 -29.85 -0.49
C LYS A 354 -25.39 -29.30 0.96
N GLN A 355 -24.25 -28.95 1.52
CA GLN A 355 -24.10 -28.34 2.84
C GLN A 355 -24.19 -26.80 2.74
N ILE A 356 -23.99 -26.14 3.88
CA ILE A 356 -23.91 -24.68 3.99
C ILE A 356 -22.51 -24.35 4.48
N ALA A 357 -21.86 -23.37 3.83
CA ALA A 357 -20.66 -22.74 4.35
C ALA A 357 -21.03 -21.34 4.84
N LEU A 358 -21.05 -21.13 6.15
CA LEU A 358 -21.32 -19.84 6.77
C LEU A 358 -19.99 -19.17 7.09
N CYS A 359 -19.74 -18.01 6.48
CA CYS A 359 -18.48 -17.30 6.64
C CYS A 359 -18.70 -15.91 7.21
N ALA A 360 -17.91 -15.55 8.22
CA ALA A 360 -17.81 -14.18 8.73
C ALA A 360 -16.51 -13.56 8.26
N PHE A 361 -16.59 -12.38 7.63
CA PHE A 361 -15.46 -11.58 7.17
C PHE A 361 -15.32 -10.38 8.09
N LEU A 362 -14.22 -10.31 8.83
CA LEU A 362 -13.99 -9.35 9.90
C LEU A 362 -12.84 -8.39 9.54
N ASP A 363 -13.00 -7.12 9.89
CA ASP A 363 -11.97 -6.07 9.80
C ASP A 363 -11.56 -5.72 11.24
N ILE A 364 -10.29 -6.00 11.57
CA ILE A 364 -9.71 -5.65 12.87
C ILE A 364 -9.31 -4.16 12.86
N GLU A 365 -9.86 -3.38 13.78
CA GLU A 365 -9.56 -1.97 13.91
C GLU A 365 -8.19 -1.71 14.53
N GLY A 366 -7.41 -0.85 13.89
CA GLY A 366 -6.14 -0.36 14.43
C GLY A 366 -5.10 -1.47 14.55
N ALA A 367 -5.13 -2.48 13.69
CA ALA A 367 -4.22 -3.62 13.71
C ALA A 367 -2.74 -3.21 13.79
N PHE A 368 -2.28 -2.16 13.09
CA PHE A 368 -0.91 -1.65 13.24
C PHE A 368 -0.78 -0.59 14.34
N ASP A 369 -1.80 0.26 14.51
CA ASP A 369 -1.73 1.45 15.36
C ASP A 369 -1.87 1.13 16.87
N ASN A 370 -2.56 0.04 17.20
CA ASN A 370 -2.91 -0.34 18.57
C ASN A 370 -2.10 -1.52 19.14
N VAL A 371 -1.22 -2.14 18.35
CA VAL A 371 -0.40 -3.26 18.85
C VAL A 371 0.39 -2.82 20.08
N THR A 372 0.23 -3.55 21.16
CA THR A 372 0.98 -3.35 22.40
C THR A 372 2.29 -4.12 22.37
N ILE A 373 3.27 -3.65 23.16
CA ILE A 373 4.54 -4.36 23.34
C ILE A 373 4.29 -5.74 23.96
N ASP A 374 3.42 -5.85 24.96
CA ASP A 374 3.09 -7.13 25.60
C ASP A 374 2.60 -8.19 24.60
N ALA A 375 1.68 -7.83 23.70
CA ALA A 375 1.18 -8.74 22.66
C ALA A 375 2.30 -9.20 21.71
N LEU A 376 3.23 -8.29 21.38
CA LEU A 376 4.40 -8.59 20.55
C LEU A 376 5.40 -9.48 21.25
N SER A 377 5.76 -9.18 22.51
CA SER A 377 6.71 -9.96 23.29
C SER A 377 6.19 -11.38 23.50
N LYS A 378 4.88 -11.55 23.76
CA LYS A 378 4.22 -12.87 23.77
C LYS A 378 4.39 -13.61 22.44
N GLY A 379 4.15 -12.93 21.32
CA GLY A 379 4.28 -13.52 19.97
C GLY A 379 5.72 -13.89 19.61
N MET A 380 6.68 -13.03 19.95
CA MET A 380 8.12 -13.26 19.73
C MET A 380 8.62 -14.45 20.57
N ASN A 381 8.25 -14.49 21.86
CA ASN A 381 8.60 -15.58 22.76
C ASN A 381 7.99 -16.91 22.31
N ALA A 382 6.72 -16.92 21.89
CA ALA A 382 6.06 -18.11 21.38
C ALA A 382 6.74 -18.69 20.12
N LYS A 383 7.46 -17.86 19.36
CA LYS A 383 8.24 -18.27 18.19
C LYS A 383 9.72 -18.52 18.46
N GLY A 384 10.17 -18.39 19.71
CA GLY A 384 11.57 -18.61 20.09
C GLY A 384 12.53 -17.54 19.57
N ILE A 385 12.04 -16.31 19.38
CA ILE A 385 12.91 -15.17 19.08
C ILE A 385 13.72 -14.82 20.33
N ASP A 386 15.02 -14.63 20.16
CA ASP A 386 15.94 -14.41 21.28
C ASP A 386 15.75 -13.04 21.96
N GLU A 387 16.17 -12.97 23.22
CA GLU A 387 16.03 -11.77 24.05
C GLU A 387 16.76 -10.55 23.47
N THR A 388 17.94 -10.72 22.83
CA THR A 388 18.68 -9.60 22.20
C THR A 388 17.83 -8.96 21.09
N THR A 389 17.27 -9.79 20.20
CA THR A 389 16.40 -9.34 19.12
C THR A 389 15.13 -8.68 19.67
N THR A 390 14.49 -9.31 20.66
CA THR A 390 13.29 -8.79 21.32
C THR A 390 13.55 -7.42 21.94
N ARG A 391 14.61 -7.26 22.72
CA ARG A 391 14.99 -5.98 23.38
C ARG A 391 15.21 -4.87 22.35
N TRP A 392 15.89 -5.17 21.24
CA TRP A 392 16.12 -4.19 20.18
C TRP A 392 14.81 -3.76 19.48
N ILE A 393 13.91 -4.71 19.20
CA ILE A 393 12.60 -4.42 18.60
C ILE A 393 11.73 -3.59 19.55
N GLU A 394 11.68 -3.94 20.84
CA GLU A 394 10.94 -3.19 21.85
C GLU A 394 11.45 -1.74 21.95
N PHE A 395 12.77 -1.57 21.98
CA PHE A 395 13.39 -0.24 21.96
C PHE A 395 12.98 0.54 20.71
N MET A 396 13.02 -0.09 19.52
CA MET A 396 12.58 0.52 18.26
C MET A 396 11.14 0.99 18.29
N LEU A 397 10.26 0.26 18.99
CA LEU A 397 8.86 0.58 19.00
C LEU A 397 8.50 1.68 19.99
N LEU A 398 9.13 1.68 21.16
CA LEU A 398 8.83 2.59 22.28
C LEU A 398 9.47 3.97 22.17
N ASN A 399 10.58 4.10 21.44
CA ASN A 399 11.39 5.32 21.46
C ASN A 399 11.21 6.22 20.23
N ARG A 400 10.17 6.00 19.42
CA ARG A 400 9.96 6.80 18.20
C ARG A 400 9.35 8.16 18.52
N THR A 401 9.90 9.17 17.86
CA THR A 401 9.32 10.51 17.79
C THR A 401 8.87 10.76 16.36
N ILE A 402 7.56 10.92 16.17
CA ILE A 402 6.99 11.26 14.88
C ILE A 402 7.01 12.76 14.68
N SER A 403 7.36 13.21 13.48
CA SER A 403 7.29 14.59 13.05
C SER A 403 6.31 14.71 11.88
N VAL A 404 5.35 15.61 12.03
CA VAL A 404 4.28 15.83 11.05
C VAL A 404 4.30 17.29 10.61
N THR A 405 4.25 17.53 9.30
CA THR A 405 4.22 18.89 8.73
C THR A 405 2.95 19.10 7.90
N LEU A 406 2.25 20.21 8.16
CA LEU A 406 1.10 20.67 7.37
C LEU A 406 1.24 22.17 7.09
N HIS A 407 1.23 22.56 5.81
CA HIS A 407 1.33 23.96 5.36
C HIS A 407 2.49 24.78 5.96
N GLY A 408 3.62 24.13 6.26
CA GLY A 408 4.82 24.77 6.83
C GLY A 408 4.90 24.68 8.36
N THR A 409 3.78 24.42 9.03
CA THR A 409 3.76 24.14 10.47
C THR A 409 4.19 22.69 10.71
N THR A 410 5.14 22.48 11.62
CA THR A 410 5.63 21.15 12.01
C THR A 410 5.38 20.93 13.50
N GLN A 411 4.91 19.73 13.86
CA GLN A 411 4.76 19.30 15.24
C GLN A 411 5.38 17.91 15.43
N SER A 412 5.91 17.67 16.62
CA SER A 412 6.54 16.41 17.00
C SER A 412 5.77 15.74 18.14
N PHE A 413 5.65 14.41 18.06
CA PHE A 413 4.94 13.61 19.06
C PHE A 413 5.73 12.36 19.40
N LYS A 414 5.82 12.02 20.68
CA LYS A 414 6.38 10.75 21.12
C LYS A 414 5.32 9.65 21.06
N THR A 415 5.60 8.53 20.39
CA THR A 415 4.65 7.41 20.29
C THR A 415 4.99 6.32 21.29
N THR A 416 3.99 5.76 21.96
CA THR A 416 4.16 4.77 23.04
C THR A 416 3.66 3.36 22.66
N LYS A 417 2.97 3.23 21.53
CA LYS A 417 2.45 1.95 21.02
C LYS A 417 2.32 1.95 19.50
N GLY A 418 1.96 0.79 18.96
CA GLY A 418 1.76 0.58 17.53
C GLY A 418 3.06 0.40 16.76
N CYS A 419 2.93 -0.15 15.56
CA CYS A 419 3.99 -0.33 14.58
C CYS A 419 3.92 0.77 13.51
N PRO A 420 5.07 1.31 13.06
CA PRO A 420 5.07 2.38 12.07
C PRO A 420 4.53 1.88 10.72
N GLN A 421 3.47 2.50 10.22
CA GLN A 421 2.94 2.14 8.89
C GLN A 421 3.93 2.56 7.80
N GLY A 422 4.64 1.57 7.22
CA GLY A 422 5.76 1.80 6.29
C GLY A 422 7.13 1.38 6.83
N GLY A 423 7.18 0.92 8.09
CA GLY A 423 8.33 0.20 8.65
C GLY A 423 8.55 -1.14 7.95
N VAL A 424 9.80 -1.61 7.96
CA VAL A 424 10.19 -2.86 7.30
C VAL A 424 9.79 -4.06 8.14
N LEU A 425 10.02 -4.01 9.46
CA LEU A 425 9.67 -5.10 10.38
C LEU A 425 8.18 -5.12 10.73
N SER A 426 7.47 -4.00 10.60
CA SER A 426 6.08 -3.86 11.04
C SER A 426 5.12 -4.95 10.52
N PRO A 427 5.17 -5.38 9.23
CA PRO A 427 4.36 -6.49 8.75
C PRO A 427 4.65 -7.79 9.49
N LEU A 428 5.92 -8.15 9.69
CA LEU A 428 6.32 -9.37 10.41
C LEU A 428 5.82 -9.35 11.86
N LEU A 429 5.99 -8.22 12.54
CA LEU A 429 5.55 -8.04 13.92
C LEU A 429 4.04 -8.24 14.06
N TRP A 430 3.25 -7.69 13.13
CA TRP A 430 1.81 -7.97 13.09
C TRP A 430 1.50 -9.45 12.88
N LEU A 431 2.25 -10.14 12.00
CA LEU A 431 2.06 -11.57 11.78
C LEU A 431 2.25 -12.38 13.07
N LEU A 432 3.23 -12.04 13.91
CA LEU A 432 3.49 -12.72 15.19
C LEU A 432 2.33 -12.56 16.19
N VAL A 433 1.64 -11.42 16.15
CA VAL A 433 0.48 -11.15 17.00
C VAL A 433 -0.71 -11.97 16.54
N VAL A 434 -1.12 -11.82 15.27
CA VAL A 434 -2.29 -12.54 14.73
C VAL A 434 -2.07 -14.05 14.63
N ASP A 435 -0.83 -14.54 14.64
CA ASP A 435 -0.54 -15.98 14.73
C ASP A 435 -1.14 -16.60 15.99
N GLN A 436 -1.12 -15.87 17.12
CA GLN A 436 -1.68 -16.32 18.39
C GLN A 436 -3.19 -16.60 18.26
N LEU A 437 -3.92 -15.71 17.57
CA LEU A 437 -5.34 -15.91 17.26
C LEU A 437 -5.56 -17.19 16.46
N LEU A 438 -4.75 -17.42 15.42
CA LEU A 438 -4.92 -18.59 14.56
C LEU A 438 -4.62 -19.90 15.32
N VAL A 439 -3.59 -19.89 16.17
CA VAL A 439 -3.25 -21.02 17.03
C VAL A 439 -4.39 -21.30 18.04
N GLU A 440 -4.94 -20.27 18.68
CA GLU A 440 -6.05 -20.40 19.61
C GLU A 440 -7.34 -20.89 18.94
N ALA A 441 -7.66 -20.35 17.76
CA ALA A 441 -8.78 -20.81 16.96
C ALA A 441 -8.62 -22.29 16.56
N SER A 442 -7.42 -22.69 16.14
CA SER A 442 -7.14 -24.08 15.78
C SER A 442 -7.23 -25.03 16.97
N LYS A 443 -6.82 -24.62 18.18
CA LYS A 443 -7.00 -25.41 19.41
C LYS A 443 -8.46 -25.65 19.76
N ASN A 444 -9.36 -24.78 19.29
CA ASN A 444 -10.79 -24.85 19.48
C ASN A 444 -11.55 -25.52 18.31
N ASP A 445 -10.82 -26.14 17.37
CA ASP A 445 -11.35 -26.72 16.13
C ASP A 445 -12.11 -25.71 15.24
N LEU A 446 -11.70 -24.43 15.30
CA LEU A 446 -12.31 -23.35 14.54
C LEU A 446 -11.48 -23.05 13.29
N ASP A 447 -12.16 -22.91 12.16
CA ASP A 447 -11.51 -22.63 10.88
C ASP A 447 -11.45 -21.13 10.63
N VAL A 448 -10.36 -20.52 11.08
CA VAL A 448 -10.06 -19.09 10.93
C VAL A 448 -8.85 -18.88 10.02
N HIS A 449 -8.99 -17.96 9.08
CA HIS A 449 -7.99 -17.56 8.10
C HIS A 449 -7.65 -16.08 8.30
N SER A 450 -6.42 -15.69 8.00
CA SER A 450 -6.05 -14.27 8.02
C SER A 450 -5.17 -13.88 6.85
N TYR A 451 -5.38 -12.65 6.40
CA TYR A 451 -4.53 -11.94 5.46
C TYR A 451 -4.30 -10.55 6.02
N ALA A 452 -3.17 -10.36 6.71
CA ALA A 452 -2.88 -9.15 7.45
C ALA A 452 -3.99 -8.92 8.50
N ASP A 453 -4.72 -7.80 8.41
CA ASP A 453 -5.81 -7.40 9.30
C ASP A 453 -7.19 -7.96 8.89
N ASP A 454 -7.32 -8.48 7.67
CA ASP A 454 -8.53 -9.14 7.19
C ASP A 454 -8.60 -10.58 7.74
N VAL A 455 -9.60 -10.86 8.60
CA VAL A 455 -9.82 -12.19 9.19
C VAL A 455 -11.10 -12.82 8.66
N VAL A 456 -11.09 -14.13 8.39
CA VAL A 456 -12.27 -14.88 7.94
C VAL A 456 -12.46 -16.12 8.80
N ALA A 457 -13.63 -16.26 9.42
CA ALA A 457 -14.05 -17.51 10.05
C ALA A 457 -15.01 -18.25 9.11
N CYS A 458 -14.76 -19.53 8.84
CA CYS A 458 -15.54 -20.35 7.89
C CYS A 458 -16.03 -21.64 8.54
N VAL A 459 -17.34 -21.80 8.70
CA VAL A 459 -17.94 -23.02 9.25
C VAL A 459 -18.74 -23.72 8.17
N VAL A 460 -18.53 -25.03 8.02
CA VAL A 460 -19.21 -25.87 7.03
C VAL A 460 -20.01 -26.95 7.73
N GLY A 461 -21.26 -27.15 7.32
CA GLY A 461 -22.07 -28.25 7.83
C GLY A 461 -23.46 -28.37 7.20
N PRO A 462 -24.15 -29.50 7.41
CA PRO A 462 -25.47 -29.74 6.85
C PRO A 462 -26.59 -29.00 7.62
N CYS A 463 -26.40 -28.78 8.92
CA CYS A 463 -27.38 -28.22 9.85
C CYS A 463 -27.19 -26.71 10.06
N GLN A 464 -28.23 -25.93 9.79
CA GLN A 464 -28.21 -24.46 9.87
C GLN A 464 -27.95 -23.92 11.28
N SER A 465 -28.61 -24.48 12.30
CA SER A 465 -28.46 -24.03 13.69
C SER A 465 -27.06 -24.34 14.22
N THR A 466 -26.57 -25.57 14.02
CA THR A 466 -25.23 -25.98 14.44
C THR A 466 -24.13 -25.12 13.82
N VAL A 467 -24.22 -24.86 12.52
CA VAL A 467 -23.26 -24.00 11.81
C VAL A 467 -23.28 -22.56 12.37
N SER A 468 -24.47 -22.04 12.71
CA SER A 468 -24.62 -20.73 13.35
C SER A 468 -23.96 -20.72 14.73
N SER A 469 -24.20 -21.73 15.57
CA SER A 469 -23.62 -21.83 16.92
C SER A 469 -22.10 -21.92 16.89
N ILE A 470 -21.51 -22.72 15.99
CA ILE A 470 -20.05 -22.84 15.86
C ILE A 470 -19.45 -21.53 15.32
N LEU A 471 -20.12 -20.86 14.37
CA LEU A 471 -19.63 -19.57 13.89
C LEU A 471 -19.71 -18.51 14.99
N GLN A 472 -20.77 -18.49 15.82
CA GLN A 472 -20.83 -17.61 16.99
C GLN A 472 -19.68 -17.89 17.96
N ARG A 473 -19.34 -19.16 18.22
CA ARG A 473 -18.15 -19.52 19.02
C ARG A 473 -16.87 -18.94 18.40
N SER A 474 -16.72 -19.01 17.09
CA SER A 474 -15.58 -18.40 16.37
C SER A 474 -15.52 -16.89 16.54
N LEU A 475 -16.66 -16.20 16.40
CA LEU A 475 -16.75 -14.76 16.64
C LEU A 475 -16.41 -14.38 18.08
N ASN A 476 -16.86 -15.19 19.04
CA ASN A 476 -16.56 -14.98 20.46
C ASN A 476 -15.06 -15.16 20.74
N THR A 477 -14.43 -16.22 20.26
CA THR A 477 -12.97 -16.43 20.39
C THR A 477 -12.18 -15.26 19.79
N ILE A 478 -12.54 -14.82 18.57
CA ILE A 478 -11.89 -13.67 17.94
C ILE A 478 -12.09 -12.39 18.78
N ASN A 479 -13.28 -12.17 19.32
CA ASN A 479 -13.57 -10.99 20.13
C ASN A 479 -12.84 -11.00 21.48
N THR A 480 -12.76 -12.16 22.14
CA THR A 480 -11.98 -12.35 23.36
C THR A 480 -10.50 -12.05 23.11
N TRP A 481 -9.92 -12.69 22.10
CA TRP A 481 -8.52 -12.46 21.71
C TRP A 481 -8.26 -10.99 21.37
N CYS A 482 -9.15 -10.34 20.62
CA CYS A 482 -9.03 -8.91 20.32
C CYS A 482 -9.02 -8.08 21.61
N THR A 483 -9.93 -8.36 22.55
CA THR A 483 -10.04 -7.62 23.81
C THR A 483 -8.78 -7.77 24.67
N GLU A 484 -8.25 -8.99 24.78
CA GLU A 484 -7.01 -9.28 25.51
C GLU A 484 -5.78 -8.58 24.92
N ASN A 485 -5.77 -8.36 23.61
CA ASN A 485 -4.68 -7.69 22.89
C ASN A 485 -4.93 -6.20 22.66
N HIS A 486 -5.94 -5.60 23.33
CA HIS A 486 -6.33 -4.20 23.17
C HIS A 486 -6.69 -3.80 21.73
N LEU A 487 -7.20 -4.75 20.96
CA LEU A 487 -7.75 -4.58 19.62
C LEU A 487 -9.28 -4.61 19.65
N SER A 488 -9.92 -4.28 18.53
CA SER A 488 -11.37 -4.39 18.40
C SER A 488 -11.75 -4.84 17.00
N VAL A 489 -12.80 -5.65 16.89
CA VAL A 489 -13.48 -5.90 15.62
C VAL A 489 -14.43 -4.73 15.35
N ASN A 490 -14.56 -4.31 14.08
CA ASN A 490 -15.59 -3.36 13.66
C ASN A 490 -16.89 -4.10 13.25
N PRO A 491 -17.99 -4.00 14.03
CA PRO A 491 -19.24 -4.67 13.67
C PRO A 491 -19.84 -4.15 12.34
N SER A 492 -19.72 -2.85 12.07
CA SER A 492 -20.28 -2.21 10.86
C SER A 492 -19.54 -2.56 9.56
N LYS A 493 -18.31 -3.07 9.65
CA LYS A 493 -17.57 -3.62 8.51
C LYS A 493 -17.61 -5.14 8.43
N THR A 494 -18.00 -5.80 9.52
CA THR A 494 -18.15 -7.25 9.53
C THR A 494 -19.28 -7.65 8.59
N THR A 495 -19.01 -8.61 7.70
CA THR A 495 -20.02 -9.14 6.76
C THR A 495 -20.13 -10.64 6.95
N ILE A 496 -21.35 -11.16 7.08
CA ILE A 496 -21.59 -12.60 7.20
C ILE A 496 -22.34 -13.08 5.97
N VAL A 497 -21.82 -14.11 5.29
CA VAL A 497 -22.39 -14.66 4.06
C VAL A 497 -22.68 -16.15 4.22
N PRO A 498 -23.95 -16.59 4.07
CA PRO A 498 -24.32 -18.00 4.05
C PRO A 498 -24.20 -18.58 2.63
N PHE A 499 -23.04 -19.12 2.27
CA PHE A 499 -22.84 -19.75 0.97
C PHE A 499 -23.59 -21.08 0.88
N THR A 500 -24.62 -21.12 0.03
CA THR A 500 -25.48 -22.31 -0.14
C THR A 500 -26.29 -22.26 -1.42
N ARG A 501 -26.71 -23.44 -1.90
CA ARG A 501 -27.72 -23.58 -2.96
C ARG A 501 -29.14 -23.79 -2.40
N LYS A 502 -29.30 -23.92 -1.07
CA LYS A 502 -30.60 -24.07 -0.42
C LYS A 502 -31.41 -22.78 -0.58
N ARG A 503 -32.71 -22.91 -0.83
CA ARG A 503 -33.64 -21.77 -0.96
C ARG A 503 -34.15 -21.27 0.39
N LYS A 504 -34.37 -22.18 1.35
CA LYS A 504 -34.86 -21.88 2.69
C LYS A 504 -33.69 -21.85 3.69
N LEU A 505 -33.56 -20.74 4.39
CA LEU A 505 -32.54 -20.46 5.43
C LEU A 505 -33.18 -20.05 6.76
N ASP A 506 -34.39 -20.56 6.99
CA ASP A 506 -35.29 -20.29 8.11
C ASP A 506 -34.72 -20.69 9.48
N LYS A 507 -33.71 -21.58 9.52
CA LYS A 507 -33.09 -22.07 10.74
C LYS A 507 -31.71 -21.45 11.01
N LEU A 508 -31.26 -20.49 10.20
CA LEU A 508 -30.04 -19.73 10.50
C LEU A 508 -30.34 -18.70 11.59
N VAL A 509 -29.52 -18.72 12.64
CA VAL A 509 -29.65 -17.78 13.76
C VAL A 509 -28.81 -16.55 13.45
N MET A 510 -29.38 -15.36 13.68
CA MET A 510 -28.66 -14.10 13.53
C MET A 510 -27.51 -14.03 14.53
N LEU A 511 -26.33 -13.67 14.03
CA LEU A 511 -25.09 -13.68 14.81
C LEU A 511 -24.80 -12.29 15.35
N THR A 512 -24.12 -12.24 16.50
CA THR A 512 -23.78 -10.98 17.16
C THR A 512 -22.27 -10.80 17.24
N VAL A 513 -21.82 -9.55 17.04
CA VAL A 513 -20.44 -9.12 17.21
C VAL A 513 -20.46 -7.91 18.13
N LYS A 514 -19.83 -8.01 19.31
CA LYS A 514 -19.87 -6.97 20.36
C LYS A 514 -21.30 -6.54 20.71
N GLY A 515 -22.22 -7.50 20.84
CA GLY A 515 -23.64 -7.24 21.12
C GLY A 515 -24.44 -6.65 19.96
N THR A 516 -23.81 -6.35 18.82
CA THR A 516 -24.49 -5.85 17.61
C THR A 516 -24.88 -7.02 16.72
N VAL A 517 -26.14 -7.11 16.33
CA VAL A 517 -26.62 -8.11 15.37
C VAL A 517 -26.08 -7.78 13.98
N VAL A 518 -25.42 -8.75 13.34
CA VAL A 518 -24.88 -8.59 11.98
C VAL A 518 -25.81 -9.31 10.98
N PRO A 519 -26.45 -8.57 10.07
CA PRO A 519 -27.34 -9.19 9.08
C PRO A 519 -26.55 -10.00 8.05
N PHE A 520 -27.19 -11.04 7.50
CA PHE A 520 -26.62 -11.80 6.40
C PHE A 520 -26.60 -10.99 5.11
N SER A 521 -25.50 -11.09 4.36
CA SER A 521 -25.33 -10.51 3.03
C SER A 521 -25.38 -11.58 1.95
N SER A 522 -25.78 -11.17 0.74
CA SER A 522 -25.78 -12.01 -0.47
C SER A 522 -24.43 -12.05 -1.17
N ASP A 523 -23.54 -11.10 -0.88
CA ASP A 523 -22.16 -11.09 -1.36
C ASP A 523 -21.23 -10.37 -0.39
N VAL A 524 -19.93 -10.58 -0.60
CA VAL A 524 -18.87 -9.91 0.16
C VAL A 524 -17.70 -9.60 -0.76
N LYS A 525 -17.03 -8.48 -0.51
CA LYS A 525 -15.76 -8.17 -1.16
C LYS A 525 -14.61 -8.57 -0.24
N TYR A 526 -13.87 -9.61 -0.63
CA TYR A 526 -12.72 -10.12 0.12
C TYR A 526 -11.47 -10.15 -0.77
N LEU A 527 -10.36 -9.57 -0.28
CA LEU A 527 -9.08 -9.48 -1.00
C LEU A 527 -9.17 -8.99 -2.45
N GLY A 528 -10.11 -8.08 -2.72
CA GLY A 528 -10.33 -7.49 -4.04
C GLY A 528 -11.30 -8.26 -4.96
N VAL A 529 -11.79 -9.43 -4.55
CA VAL A 529 -12.76 -10.25 -5.28
C VAL A 529 -14.13 -10.17 -4.62
N THR A 530 -15.20 -10.04 -5.42
CA THR A 530 -16.58 -10.13 -4.90
C THR A 530 -17.03 -11.60 -4.95
N ILE A 531 -17.35 -12.16 -3.80
CA ILE A 531 -17.79 -13.56 -3.66
C ILE A 531 -19.29 -13.53 -3.35
N ASP A 532 -20.11 -13.99 -4.30
CA ASP A 532 -21.56 -14.09 -4.11
C ASP A 532 -21.96 -15.43 -3.45
N GLN A 533 -23.11 -15.43 -2.79
CA GLN A 533 -23.67 -16.54 -2.02
C GLN A 533 -23.66 -17.90 -2.75
N ARG A 534 -23.74 -17.88 -4.09
CA ARG A 534 -23.82 -19.09 -4.93
C ARG A 534 -22.55 -19.36 -5.74
N LEU A 535 -21.49 -18.58 -5.53
CA LEU A 535 -20.25 -18.60 -6.32
C LEU A 535 -20.52 -18.52 -7.83
N THR A 536 -21.46 -17.66 -8.24
CA THR A 536 -21.78 -17.46 -9.66
C THR A 536 -20.78 -16.53 -10.36
N TRP A 537 -20.06 -15.71 -9.60
CA TRP A 537 -19.06 -14.73 -10.03
C TRP A 537 -19.60 -13.61 -10.94
N ASN A 538 -20.91 -13.54 -11.15
CA ASN A 538 -21.52 -12.56 -12.07
C ASN A 538 -21.28 -11.12 -11.60
N THR A 539 -21.53 -10.86 -10.30
CA THR A 539 -21.34 -9.54 -9.69
C THR A 539 -19.88 -9.10 -9.78
N HIS A 540 -18.94 -10.00 -9.47
CA HIS A 540 -17.50 -9.74 -9.61
C HIS A 540 -17.10 -9.35 -11.02
N ILE A 541 -17.45 -10.17 -12.01
CA ILE A 541 -17.08 -9.93 -13.41
C ILE A 541 -17.66 -8.61 -13.91
N ASN A 542 -18.93 -8.32 -13.60
CA ASN A 542 -19.55 -7.05 -13.99
C ASN A 542 -18.82 -5.86 -13.34
N ASN A 543 -18.50 -5.93 -12.04
CA ASN A 543 -17.79 -4.88 -11.33
C ASN A 543 -16.38 -4.64 -11.90
N VAL A 544 -15.66 -5.71 -12.23
CA VAL A 544 -14.32 -5.63 -12.81
C VAL A 544 -14.38 -5.05 -14.22
N ILE A 545 -15.30 -5.52 -15.08
CA ILE A 545 -15.48 -4.96 -16.43
C ILE A 545 -15.82 -3.47 -16.38
N GLN A 546 -16.64 -3.02 -15.42
CA GLN A 546 -16.95 -1.60 -15.28
C GLN A 546 -15.72 -0.78 -14.84
N LYS A 547 -14.94 -1.29 -13.89
CA LYS A 547 -13.66 -0.65 -13.51
C LYS A 547 -12.70 -0.57 -14.68
N ASP A 548 -12.61 -1.63 -15.48
CA ASP A 548 -11.78 -1.68 -16.68
C ASP A 548 -12.25 -0.71 -17.75
N LYS A 549 -13.57 -0.59 -17.98
CA LYS A 549 -14.13 0.40 -18.89
C LYS A 549 -13.81 1.82 -18.45
N ILE A 550 -13.84 2.10 -17.14
CA ILE A 550 -13.43 3.40 -16.59
C ILE A 550 -11.94 3.62 -16.83
N ALA A 551 -11.08 2.66 -16.50
CA ALA A 551 -9.64 2.74 -16.73
C ALA A 551 -9.30 2.92 -18.23
N LEU A 552 -10.02 2.21 -19.09
CA LEU A 552 -9.90 2.30 -20.54
C LEU A 552 -10.40 3.64 -21.05
N GLY A 553 -11.56 4.14 -20.59
CA GLY A 553 -12.09 5.46 -20.94
C GLY A 553 -11.16 6.60 -20.50
N ILE A 554 -10.50 6.42 -19.36
CA ILE A 554 -9.42 7.30 -18.91
C ILE A 554 -8.25 7.25 -19.91
N CYS A 555 -7.85 6.06 -20.40
CA CYS A 555 -6.85 5.92 -21.46
C CYS A 555 -7.33 6.52 -22.80
N CYS A 556 -8.63 6.44 -23.14
CA CYS A 556 -9.20 7.07 -24.34
C CYS A 556 -9.06 8.59 -24.34
N ARG A 557 -8.89 9.23 -23.19
CA ARG A 557 -8.62 10.68 -23.17
C ARG A 557 -7.29 11.03 -23.86
N LEU A 558 -6.45 10.04 -24.15
CA LEU A 558 -5.11 10.20 -24.71
C LEU A 558 -5.05 9.96 -26.21
N ALA A 559 -6.10 9.39 -26.80
CA ALA A 559 -6.14 9.01 -28.20
C ALA A 559 -7.56 9.16 -28.75
N GLY A 560 -7.69 9.80 -29.90
CA GLY A 560 -8.89 9.81 -30.73
C GLY A 560 -8.61 9.17 -32.09
N THR A 561 -9.63 9.09 -32.93
CA THR A 561 -9.54 8.46 -34.27
C THR A 561 -8.51 9.12 -35.20
N LYS A 562 -8.19 10.40 -34.99
CA LYS A 562 -7.27 11.18 -35.86
C LYS A 562 -6.11 11.83 -35.10
N TRP A 563 -5.94 11.57 -33.80
CA TRP A 563 -4.96 12.27 -32.96
C TRP A 563 -4.60 11.46 -31.71
N GLY A 564 -3.46 11.76 -31.10
CA GLY A 564 -3.07 11.23 -29.78
C GLY A 564 -1.97 10.18 -29.82
N LEU A 565 -2.02 9.22 -28.90
CA LEU A 565 -0.92 8.27 -28.69
C LEU A 565 -0.66 7.36 -29.89
N ASN A 566 0.63 7.05 -30.09
CA ASN A 566 1.04 5.99 -31.01
C ASN A 566 0.32 4.67 -30.67
N PRO A 567 -0.24 3.93 -31.66
CA PRO A 567 -0.93 2.65 -31.45
C PRO A 567 -0.18 1.65 -30.56
N LYS A 568 1.14 1.58 -30.68
CA LYS A 568 1.99 0.70 -29.85
C LYS A 568 1.94 1.09 -28.36
N ILE A 569 1.94 2.40 -28.07
CA ILE A 569 1.85 2.92 -26.70
C ILE A 569 0.44 2.71 -26.15
N ALA A 570 -0.60 2.94 -26.95
CA ALA A 570 -1.98 2.69 -26.55
C ALA A 570 -2.21 1.20 -26.22
N LEU A 571 -1.72 0.30 -27.07
CA LEU A 571 -1.74 -1.14 -26.81
C LEU A 571 -0.94 -1.50 -25.56
N CYS A 572 0.23 -0.90 -25.36
CA CYS A 572 1.02 -1.06 -24.14
C CYS A 572 0.23 -0.67 -22.89
N LEU A 573 -0.48 0.47 -22.90
CA LEU A 573 -1.33 0.89 -21.78
C LEU A 573 -2.45 -0.11 -21.49
N TYR A 574 -3.11 -0.65 -22.53
CA TYR A 574 -4.10 -1.71 -22.36
C TYR A 574 -3.48 -2.96 -21.72
N THR A 575 -2.36 -3.45 -22.28
CA THR A 575 -1.69 -4.68 -21.81
C THR A 575 -1.09 -4.56 -20.41
N ALA A 576 -0.62 -3.37 -20.02
CA ALA A 576 0.11 -3.14 -18.77
C ALA A 576 -0.76 -2.58 -17.64
N ILE A 577 -1.93 -2.00 -17.93
CA ILE A 577 -2.82 -1.39 -16.93
C ILE A 577 -4.17 -2.10 -16.90
N VAL A 578 -4.89 -2.13 -18.01
CA VAL A 578 -6.28 -2.64 -18.03
C VAL A 578 -6.31 -4.15 -17.88
N ARG A 579 -5.52 -4.88 -18.68
CA ARG A 579 -5.49 -6.35 -18.65
C ARG A 579 -5.13 -6.93 -17.26
N PRO A 580 -4.13 -6.40 -16.52
CA PRO A 580 -3.85 -6.87 -15.16
C PRO A 580 -5.00 -6.67 -14.16
N ILE A 581 -5.83 -5.63 -14.33
CA ILE A 581 -6.99 -5.40 -13.44
C ILE A 581 -7.99 -6.53 -13.60
N ILE A 582 -8.34 -6.91 -14.84
CA ILE A 582 -9.28 -8.02 -15.07
C ILE A 582 -8.71 -9.40 -14.83
N THR A 583 -7.39 -9.60 -14.91
CA THR A 583 -6.80 -10.91 -14.65
C THR A 583 -6.48 -11.13 -13.17
N TYR A 584 -6.66 -10.13 -12.31
CA TYR A 584 -6.42 -10.26 -10.88
C TYR A 584 -7.27 -11.37 -10.25
N ALA A 585 -6.60 -12.27 -9.53
CA ALA A 585 -7.19 -13.41 -8.85
C ALA A 585 -8.11 -14.27 -9.76
N CYS A 586 -7.84 -14.31 -11.07
CA CYS A 586 -8.64 -15.11 -11.99
C CYS A 586 -8.64 -16.60 -11.69
N VAL A 587 -7.67 -17.06 -10.91
CA VAL A 587 -7.56 -18.45 -10.48
C VAL A 587 -8.82 -18.98 -9.77
N VAL A 588 -9.59 -18.14 -9.09
CA VAL A 588 -10.83 -18.57 -8.39
C VAL A 588 -12.09 -18.50 -9.26
N TRP A 589 -12.10 -17.71 -10.34
CA TRP A 589 -13.32 -17.46 -11.13
C TRP A 589 -13.18 -17.76 -12.63
N TRP A 590 -12.00 -18.17 -13.12
CA TRP A 590 -11.75 -18.43 -14.55
C TRP A 590 -12.71 -19.45 -15.15
N ARG A 591 -13.22 -20.43 -14.38
CA ARG A 591 -14.20 -21.42 -14.90
C ARG A 591 -15.42 -20.76 -15.51
N LYS A 592 -15.76 -19.55 -15.04
CA LYS A 592 -16.88 -18.76 -15.53
C LYS A 592 -16.64 -18.20 -16.95
N THR A 593 -15.39 -18.11 -17.39
CA THR A 593 -15.03 -17.65 -18.75
C THR A 593 -15.23 -18.72 -19.83
N THR A 594 -15.78 -19.89 -19.49
CA THR A 594 -16.27 -20.89 -20.46
C THR A 594 -17.70 -20.61 -20.92
N GLN A 595 -18.43 -19.76 -20.19
CA GLN A 595 -19.80 -19.40 -20.55
C GLN A 595 -19.82 -18.38 -21.68
N VAL A 596 -20.61 -18.66 -22.72
CA VAL A 596 -20.75 -17.80 -23.90
C VAL A 596 -21.10 -16.35 -23.54
N THR A 597 -22.01 -16.16 -22.59
CA THR A 597 -22.43 -14.82 -22.14
C THR A 597 -21.29 -14.00 -21.54
N VAL A 598 -20.35 -14.66 -20.86
CA VAL A 598 -19.18 -14.01 -20.25
C VAL A 598 -18.11 -13.75 -21.29
N ILE A 599 -17.89 -14.70 -22.21
CA ILE A 599 -17.00 -14.53 -23.36
C ILE A 599 -17.41 -13.29 -24.16
N SER A 600 -18.69 -13.14 -24.50
CA SER A 600 -19.19 -11.97 -25.25
C SER A 600 -18.93 -10.64 -24.52
N LYS A 601 -19.06 -10.62 -23.19
CA LYS A 601 -18.76 -9.42 -22.39
C LYS A 601 -17.27 -9.06 -22.40
N LEU A 602 -16.41 -10.07 -22.27
CA LEU A 602 -14.95 -9.92 -22.29
C LEU A 602 -14.45 -9.51 -23.69
N ASP A 603 -15.00 -10.10 -24.74
CA ASP A 603 -14.70 -9.74 -26.12
C ASP A 603 -15.15 -8.31 -26.43
N GLY A 604 -16.30 -7.88 -25.91
CA GLY A 604 -16.74 -6.49 -25.99
C GLY A 604 -15.74 -5.51 -25.36
N LEU A 605 -15.17 -5.86 -24.20
CA LEU A 605 -14.15 -5.05 -23.54
C LEU A 605 -12.82 -5.01 -24.33
N GLN A 606 -12.33 -6.17 -24.78
CA GLN A 606 -11.10 -6.24 -25.55
C GLN A 606 -11.24 -5.55 -26.91
N ARG A 607 -12.37 -5.73 -27.60
CA ARG A 607 -12.66 -5.04 -28.86
C ARG A 607 -12.64 -3.52 -28.68
N LEU A 608 -13.26 -3.01 -27.62
CA LEU A 608 -13.21 -1.58 -27.30
C LEU A 608 -11.75 -1.11 -27.18
N ALA A 609 -10.92 -1.84 -26.44
CA ALA A 609 -9.50 -1.50 -26.29
C ALA A 609 -8.72 -1.55 -27.62
N CYS A 610 -9.03 -2.52 -28.48
CA CYS A 610 -8.39 -2.64 -29.80
C CYS A 610 -8.78 -1.50 -30.73
N LEU A 611 -10.05 -1.10 -30.75
CA LEU A 611 -10.52 0.06 -31.54
C LEU A 611 -9.82 1.34 -31.11
N ILE A 612 -9.65 1.54 -29.80
CA ILE A 612 -8.95 2.71 -29.26
C ILE A 612 -7.46 2.69 -29.64
N SER A 613 -6.85 1.51 -29.60
CA SER A 613 -5.42 1.37 -29.90
C SER A 613 -5.12 1.56 -31.38
N THR A 614 -6.04 1.17 -32.27
CA THR A 614 -5.85 1.21 -33.74
C THR A 614 -6.46 2.43 -34.41
N GLY A 615 -7.45 3.07 -33.79
CA GLY A 615 -8.29 4.08 -34.45
C GLY A 615 -9.27 3.50 -35.48
N ALA A 616 -9.43 2.17 -35.52
CA ALA A 616 -10.29 1.50 -36.49
C ALA A 616 -11.78 1.86 -36.33
N MET A 617 -12.56 1.67 -37.40
CA MET A 617 -13.99 1.97 -37.42
C MET A 617 -14.75 1.08 -36.42
N SER A 618 -15.82 1.61 -35.83
CA SER A 618 -16.65 0.90 -34.83
C SER A 618 -17.27 -0.41 -35.35
N THR A 619 -17.41 -0.55 -36.66
CA THR A 619 -17.91 -1.73 -37.40
C THR A 619 -16.85 -2.83 -37.57
N THR A 620 -15.58 -2.56 -37.27
CA THR A 620 -14.50 -3.54 -37.47
C THR A 620 -14.68 -4.76 -36.55
N PRO A 621 -14.64 -6.00 -37.09
CA PRO A 621 -14.77 -7.22 -36.30
C PRO A 621 -13.67 -7.35 -35.23
N GLY A 622 -14.06 -7.69 -34.00
CA GLY A 622 -13.13 -7.82 -32.88
C GLY A 622 -12.08 -8.92 -33.08
N ALA A 623 -12.46 -10.04 -33.71
CA ALA A 623 -11.54 -11.13 -34.01
C ALA A 623 -10.41 -10.70 -34.97
N ALA A 624 -10.73 -9.89 -35.99
CA ALA A 624 -9.75 -9.36 -36.92
C ALA A 624 -8.77 -8.39 -36.21
N LEU A 625 -9.29 -7.52 -35.34
CA LEU A 625 -8.47 -6.62 -34.53
C LEU A 625 -7.54 -7.38 -33.58
N ASN A 626 -8.03 -8.45 -32.97
CA ASN A 626 -7.23 -9.31 -32.10
C ASN A 626 -6.07 -9.96 -32.88
N ALA A 627 -6.34 -10.50 -34.06
CA ALA A 627 -5.32 -11.07 -34.93
C ALA A 627 -4.27 -10.02 -35.34
N LEU A 628 -4.72 -8.84 -35.79
CA LEU A 628 -3.85 -7.74 -36.19
C LEU A 628 -2.91 -7.27 -35.08
N LEU A 629 -3.41 -7.22 -33.83
CA LEU A 629 -2.65 -6.77 -32.66
C LEU A 629 -1.93 -7.92 -31.94
N ASN A 630 -1.96 -9.13 -32.48
CA ASN A 630 -1.43 -10.35 -31.87
C ASN A 630 -1.91 -10.55 -30.41
N LEU A 631 -3.21 -10.37 -30.20
CA LEU A 631 -3.86 -10.53 -28.91
C LEU A 631 -4.71 -11.81 -28.89
N PRO A 632 -4.44 -12.77 -27.98
CA PRO A 632 -5.36 -13.87 -27.78
C PRO A 632 -6.71 -13.33 -27.26
N PRO A 633 -7.84 -14.02 -27.54
CA PRO A 633 -9.11 -13.72 -26.90
C PRO A 633 -8.98 -13.67 -25.37
N LEU A 634 -9.62 -12.68 -24.74
CA LEU A 634 -9.40 -12.38 -23.33
C LEU A 634 -9.72 -13.56 -22.40
N HIS A 635 -10.76 -14.32 -22.73
CA HIS A 635 -11.17 -15.49 -21.96
C HIS A 635 -10.10 -16.60 -21.99
N LEU A 636 -9.39 -16.79 -23.10
CA LEU A 636 -8.27 -17.74 -23.21
C LEU A 636 -7.05 -17.25 -22.44
N PHE A 637 -6.78 -15.93 -22.51
CA PHE A 637 -5.72 -15.31 -21.73
C PHE A 637 -5.96 -15.49 -20.23
N ILE A 638 -7.17 -15.21 -19.76
CA ILE A 638 -7.57 -15.41 -18.35
C ILE A 638 -7.40 -16.88 -17.94
N ALA A 639 -7.84 -17.83 -18.77
CA ALA A 639 -7.67 -19.26 -18.49
C ALA A 639 -6.18 -19.67 -18.44
N LYS A 640 -5.33 -19.07 -19.29
CA LYS A 640 -3.86 -19.27 -19.26
C LYS A 640 -3.26 -18.72 -17.97
N GLU A 641 -3.60 -17.49 -17.59
CA GLU A 641 -3.11 -16.86 -16.35
C GLU A 641 -3.56 -17.61 -15.10
N ALA A 642 -4.81 -18.08 -15.06
CA ALA A 642 -5.31 -18.90 -13.97
C ALA A 642 -4.50 -20.21 -13.82
N LYS A 643 -4.19 -20.90 -14.94
CA LYS A 643 -3.30 -22.06 -14.92
C LYS A 643 -1.90 -21.70 -14.40
N ALA A 644 -1.34 -20.58 -14.83
CA ALA A 644 -0.04 -20.10 -14.36
C ALA A 644 -0.06 -19.80 -12.85
N SER A 645 -1.11 -19.16 -12.33
CA SER A 645 -1.31 -18.96 -10.89
C SER A 645 -1.34 -20.29 -10.14
N ILE A 646 -2.06 -21.30 -10.63
CA ILE A 646 -2.11 -22.64 -10.02
C ILE A 646 -0.71 -23.28 -9.96
N TYR A 647 0.08 -23.18 -11.04
CA TYR A 647 1.45 -23.72 -11.01
C TYR A 647 2.32 -23.00 -9.99
N ARG A 648 2.23 -21.66 -9.89
CA ARG A 648 2.97 -20.87 -8.90
C ARG A 648 2.59 -21.25 -7.47
N THR A 649 1.31 -21.48 -7.18
CA THR A 649 0.83 -21.89 -5.87
C THR A 649 1.14 -23.37 -5.55
N ASN A 650 1.35 -24.21 -6.57
CA ASN A 650 1.68 -25.62 -6.38
C ASN A 650 3.19 -25.85 -6.17
N SER A 651 4.05 -25.00 -6.72
CA SER A 651 5.51 -25.07 -6.51
C SER A 651 5.95 -24.75 -5.07
N THR A 652 5.04 -24.35 -4.19
CA THR A 652 5.32 -24.01 -2.79
C THR A 652 4.94 -25.12 -1.78
N GLY A 653 4.64 -26.33 -2.25
CA GLY A 653 4.57 -27.55 -1.43
C GLY A 653 3.19 -27.89 -0.86
N LYS A 654 2.84 -29.19 -0.90
CA LYS A 654 1.67 -29.89 -0.33
C LYS A 654 0.31 -29.93 -1.08
N SER A 655 0.15 -29.44 -2.33
CA SER A 655 -1.13 -29.58 -3.08
C SER A 655 -1.12 -30.60 -4.24
N GLN A 656 -0.18 -31.55 -4.28
CA GLN A 656 -0.17 -32.58 -5.33
C GLN A 656 -1.28 -33.65 -5.16
N GLN A 657 -1.74 -33.93 -3.94
CA GLN A 657 -2.75 -34.96 -3.68
C GLN A 657 -4.17 -34.48 -4.01
N ASP A 658 -4.53 -33.26 -3.63
CA ASP A 658 -5.85 -32.66 -3.93
C ASP A 658 -6.07 -32.51 -5.44
N PHE A 659 -5.00 -32.20 -6.19
CA PHE A 659 -5.10 -32.08 -7.64
C PHE A 659 -5.18 -33.43 -8.36
N LYS A 660 -4.55 -34.51 -7.86
CA LYS A 660 -4.78 -35.87 -8.39
C LYS A 660 -6.26 -36.26 -8.26
N GLN A 661 -6.93 -35.85 -7.17
CA GLN A 661 -8.38 -36.03 -7.03
C GLN A 661 -9.19 -35.13 -7.98
N ALA A 662 -8.85 -33.84 -8.11
CA ALA A 662 -9.51 -32.94 -9.07
C ALA A 662 -9.37 -33.41 -10.53
N ARG A 663 -8.19 -33.91 -10.92
CA ARG A 663 -7.89 -34.45 -12.25
C ARG A 663 -8.60 -35.79 -12.51
N ARG A 664 -8.76 -36.64 -11.48
CA ARG A 664 -9.61 -37.86 -11.54
C ARG A 664 -11.10 -37.50 -11.73
N ARG A 665 -11.59 -36.44 -11.07
CA ARG A 665 -12.99 -35.96 -11.21
C ARG A 665 -13.29 -35.39 -12.61
N VAL A 666 -12.30 -34.80 -13.29
CA VAL A 666 -12.42 -34.37 -14.71
C VAL A 666 -12.58 -35.56 -15.66
N LYS A 667 -11.92 -36.70 -15.40
CA LYS A 667 -12.12 -37.93 -16.20
C LYS A 667 -13.50 -38.55 -15.95
N LEU A 668 -13.99 -38.55 -14.71
CA LEU A 668 -15.31 -39.10 -14.35
C LEU A 668 -16.50 -38.30 -14.94
N ARG A 669 -16.37 -36.97 -15.09
CA ARG A 669 -17.41 -36.15 -15.74
C ARG A 669 -17.49 -36.32 -17.25
N LYS A 670 -16.39 -36.65 -17.95
CA LYS A 670 -16.42 -36.98 -19.39
C LYS A 670 -17.06 -38.34 -19.68
N GLY A 671 -17.11 -39.25 -18.70
CA GLY A 671 -17.76 -40.56 -18.83
C GLY A 671 -19.27 -40.58 -18.60
N LYS A 672 -19.87 -39.50 -18.08
CA LYS A 672 -21.32 -39.37 -17.84
C LYS A 672 -22.04 -38.47 -18.85
N LEU A 673 -21.32 -38.00 -19.88
CA LEU A 673 -21.81 -37.16 -20.98
C LEU A 673 -21.50 -37.80 -22.35
N LYS A 674 -21.29 -39.12 -22.37
CA LYS A 674 -21.30 -39.94 -23.58
C LYS A 674 -22.46 -40.89 -23.50
#